data_AF-A0A7R9KKH2-F1
#
_entry.id   AF-A0A7R9KKH2-F1
#
_cell.length_a   1.000
_cell.length_b   1.000
_cell.length_c   1.000
_cell.angle_alpha   90.00
_cell.angle_beta   90.00
_cell.angle_gamma   90.00
#
_symmetry.space_group_name_H-M   'P 1'
#
loop_
_entity.id
_entity.type
_entity.pdbx_description
1 polymer ?
#
loop_
_entity_poly.entity_id
_entity_poly.type
_entity_poly.pdbx_seq_one_letter_code
_entity_poly.pdbx_strand_id
1 'polypeptide(L)'
;MIGDKTRFLDTLSLHMCVSGLTQHQRALSYSSKISSIDNTSNGSHMWSGIGSLNNLVDVYHLYCDDKTISKDPRNIFIKGSISDVLDNFQELMNYCANDVEITHKIFKSIYPLFVERFPHPITFAGMLEMSVMYLPVNPYNWNRYVSECEAIYNDQERELNLSLREIANDSCSLATHRQYTHDVWLWDLDWSTDVIRFKKPKTESINKKVTKNSVSEEVSNVSLFDSKLNDIVMSESVATIMATSSLLKKVQPLLPGYPKWYLEFCSKFKYDFSDDSVATADDLEWESGPYRISSQMRSVPKLMRLLWNGYPLHFDEKYGWGYITPDPRAQGCADRVEGGIDDNKNVIYFPMKEFRELLQRREMPPKIVNLDDIYETFAELETDIEMKNENMTKAYENVITGCLFYKLPHKGGPDKRVGNPLSKDFLKKVEDGSLTSLDSQITNSVLNQSKRISYWKNASKRICSQIVLSNDNGNSGAILPRVIVAGTVTRRAVEPTWLTASNVVTDRLGSELKSMIQCPEGYHFVGADVDSQELWIASLIGDSHYSGIHGSTGIGWMTLQGNKADGTDMHSKTAASINISRDEAKVLNYARIYGSGQPFASRFLMQSNPLLDAKEAKEKAKKIFTETKGRRKKLFKKDFNESKDNNVNEKRQWFGGTESHMFNKLEEIAESPEPRTPVLGCRISRALEPQVVKDYYMTSRVNWIVQSSGVDFLHIMLVTMKWLMSEMQISGRFSISIHDELRYLVASEHRYKAALALQLSNLLTRCLFAHKMGFNDLPLSVAFFSSVDIDKCLRKEVNIDSKTLSNPLGLNIGYGIPFGESLDIIALMNKIDV
;
A
#
# COMPACT_ATOMS: atom_id res chain seq x y z
N MET A 1 -7.83 -25.81 26.06
CA MET A 1 -8.38 -24.44 26.15
C MET A 1 -9.81 -24.43 25.62
N ILE A 2 -10.81 -24.62 26.49
CA ILE A 2 -12.20 -24.28 26.11
C ILE A 2 -12.23 -22.75 26.16
N GLY A 3 -12.17 -22.11 24.99
CA GLY A 3 -12.16 -20.65 24.91
C GLY A 3 -13.37 -20.06 25.62
N ASP A 4 -13.19 -18.87 26.19
CA ASP A 4 -14.28 -18.12 26.82
C ASP A 4 -15.50 -18.03 25.87
N LYS A 5 -16.70 -18.16 26.43
CA LYS A 5 -17.97 -18.01 25.72
C LYS A 5 -18.29 -16.54 25.44
N THR A 6 -17.53 -15.61 26.02
CA THR A 6 -17.63 -14.18 25.73
C THR A 6 -17.38 -13.90 24.24
N ARG A 7 -18.23 -13.05 23.65
CA ARG A 7 -18.13 -12.58 22.27
C ARG A 7 -18.26 -11.07 22.25
N PHE A 8 -17.61 -10.43 21.30
CA PHE A 8 -17.55 -8.98 21.21
C PHE A 8 -18.19 -8.51 19.90
N LEU A 9 -18.79 -7.33 19.95
CA LEU A 9 -19.35 -6.68 18.79
C LEU A 9 -19.04 -5.20 18.89
N ASP A 10 -18.39 -4.66 17.87
CA ASP A 10 -18.03 -3.25 17.84
C ASP A 10 -19.09 -2.44 17.07
N THR A 11 -19.39 -1.25 17.58
CA THR A 11 -20.38 -0.32 16.99
C THR A 11 -19.95 0.22 15.64
N LEU A 12 -18.64 0.30 15.39
CA LEU A 12 -18.10 0.78 14.13
C LEU A 12 -18.40 -0.19 12.99
N SER A 13 -18.30 -1.50 13.21
CA SER A 13 -18.63 -2.55 12.25
C SER A 13 -20.11 -2.48 11.87
N LEU A 14 -20.99 -2.28 12.85
CA LEU A 14 -22.42 -2.06 12.58
C LEU A 14 -22.65 -0.81 11.72
N HIS A 15 -21.97 0.29 12.05
CA HIS A 15 -22.04 1.54 11.28
C HIS A 15 -21.55 1.38 9.86
N MET A 16 -20.39 0.73 9.66
CA MET A 16 -19.82 0.49 8.34
C MET A 16 -20.75 -0.34 7.46
N CYS A 17 -21.44 -1.34 8.02
CA CYS A 17 -22.43 -2.14 7.33
C CYS A 17 -23.69 -1.34 6.94
N VAL A 18 -24.22 -0.54 7.86
CA VAL A 18 -25.52 0.14 7.70
C VAL A 18 -25.42 1.45 6.91
N SER A 19 -24.45 2.29 7.24
CA SER A 19 -24.30 3.66 6.72
C SER A 19 -22.85 4.02 6.34
N GLY A 20 -21.98 3.02 6.20
CA GLY A 20 -20.58 3.24 5.82
C GLY A 20 -20.44 3.78 4.40
N LEU A 21 -19.37 4.56 4.19
CA LEU A 21 -19.03 5.20 2.92
C LEU A 21 -17.93 4.43 2.17
N THR A 22 -18.01 4.41 0.84
CA THR A 22 -16.93 3.87 -0.01
C THR A 22 -15.67 4.74 0.07
N GLN A 23 -14.53 4.22 -0.40
CA GLN A 23 -13.28 5.00 -0.43
C GLN A 23 -13.41 6.32 -1.20
N HIS A 24 -14.13 6.31 -2.33
CA HIS A 24 -14.36 7.52 -3.12
C HIS A 24 -15.26 8.51 -2.37
N GLN A 25 -16.39 8.04 -1.80
CA GLN A 25 -17.27 8.88 -0.98
C GLN A 25 -16.54 9.48 0.23
N ARG A 26 -15.69 8.71 0.92
CA ARG A 26 -14.88 9.21 2.03
C ARG A 26 -13.92 10.31 1.57
N ALA A 27 -13.23 10.14 0.45
CA ALA A 27 -12.35 11.17 -0.10
C ALA A 27 -13.12 12.46 -0.41
N LEU A 28 -14.32 12.34 -0.99
CA LEU A 28 -15.21 13.48 -1.22
C LEU A 28 -15.65 14.14 0.10
N SER A 29 -16.06 13.38 1.10
CA SER A 29 -16.37 13.93 2.44
C SER A 29 -15.21 14.68 3.06
N TYR A 30 -13.98 14.15 2.97
CA TYR A 30 -12.79 14.83 3.48
C TYR A 30 -12.55 16.14 2.75
N SER A 31 -12.64 16.14 1.42
CA SER A 31 -12.50 17.37 0.63
C SER A 31 -13.56 18.42 0.98
N SER A 32 -14.83 18.02 1.10
CA SER A 32 -15.92 18.92 1.46
C SER A 32 -15.77 19.48 2.88
N LYS A 33 -15.25 18.69 3.83
CA LYS A 33 -14.94 19.19 5.18
C LYS A 33 -13.84 20.24 5.18
N ILE A 34 -12.79 20.05 4.38
CA ILE A 34 -11.73 21.05 4.22
C ILE A 34 -12.31 22.32 3.57
N SER A 35 -13.08 22.20 2.49
CA SER A 35 -13.69 23.35 1.82
C SER A 35 -14.71 24.10 2.69
N SER A 36 -15.41 23.40 3.60
CA SER A 36 -16.31 24.04 4.57
C SER A 36 -15.59 24.86 5.63
N ILE A 37 -14.33 24.53 5.93
CA ILE A 37 -13.46 25.35 6.79
C ILE A 37 -13.00 26.61 6.03
N ASP A 38 -12.80 26.50 4.72
CA ASP A 38 -12.35 27.59 3.83
C ASP A 38 -13.50 28.42 3.23
N ASN A 39 -14.73 28.36 3.77
CA ASN A 39 -15.92 29.11 3.33
C ASN A 39 -16.24 29.04 1.81
N THR A 40 -15.82 27.97 1.12
CA THR A 40 -16.14 27.73 -0.29
C THR A 40 -17.10 26.56 -0.40
N SER A 41 -18.41 26.85 -0.36
CA SER A 41 -19.47 25.84 -0.33
C SER A 41 -19.68 25.16 -1.69
N ASN A 42 -19.01 24.04 -1.91
CA ASN A 42 -19.46 23.05 -2.90
C ASN A 42 -20.56 22.18 -2.28
N GLY A 43 -21.69 22.04 -2.99
CA GLY A 43 -22.96 21.52 -2.50
C GLY A 43 -22.92 20.15 -1.78
N SER A 44 -23.94 19.93 -0.94
CA SER A 44 -24.17 18.68 -0.21
C SER A 44 -24.23 17.48 -1.16
N HIS A 45 -23.44 16.43 -0.90
CA HIS A 45 -23.51 15.20 -1.70
C HIS A 45 -24.80 14.44 -1.37
N MET A 46 -25.36 13.73 -2.37
CA MET A 46 -26.67 13.07 -2.27
C MET A 46 -26.83 12.11 -1.07
N TRP A 47 -25.72 11.57 -0.56
CA TRP A 47 -25.67 10.61 0.55
C TRP A 47 -25.23 11.22 1.89
N SER A 48 -24.89 12.51 1.95
CA SER A 48 -24.30 13.14 3.15
C SER A 48 -25.23 13.17 4.37
N GLY A 49 -26.55 13.06 4.19
CA GLY A 49 -27.51 12.94 5.29
C GLY A 49 -27.77 11.50 5.77
N ILE A 50 -27.15 10.50 5.12
CA ILE A 50 -27.49 9.08 5.32
C ILE A 50 -26.26 8.24 5.70
N GLY A 51 -25.07 8.69 5.29
CA GLY A 51 -23.79 8.08 5.66
C GLY A 51 -22.81 9.11 6.19
N SER A 52 -21.86 8.64 7.00
CA SER A 52 -20.88 9.49 7.69
C SER A 52 -19.47 8.90 7.61
N LEU A 53 -18.48 9.68 8.02
CA LEU A 53 -17.12 9.18 8.25
C LEU A 53 -17.05 8.38 9.55
N ASN A 54 -15.99 7.61 9.72
CA ASN A 54 -15.82 6.64 10.81
C ASN A 54 -15.46 7.27 12.17
N ASN A 55 -15.43 8.61 12.30
CA ASN A 55 -15.11 9.22 13.59
C ASN A 55 -16.36 9.31 14.47
N LEU A 56 -16.17 9.17 15.78
CA LEU A 56 -17.26 9.08 16.75
C LEU A 56 -18.25 10.24 16.64
N VAL A 57 -17.74 11.47 16.46
CA VAL A 57 -18.56 12.68 16.37
C VAL A 57 -19.49 12.67 15.15
N ASP A 58 -18.97 12.33 13.97
CA ASP A 58 -19.78 12.26 12.75
C ASP A 58 -20.83 11.14 12.82
N VAL A 59 -20.48 10.00 13.42
CA VAL A 59 -21.42 8.88 13.61
C VAL A 59 -22.50 9.27 14.63
N TYR A 60 -22.13 9.96 15.71
CA TYR A 60 -23.09 10.45 16.69
C TYR A 60 -24.08 11.42 16.04
N HIS A 61 -23.61 12.41 15.29
CA HIS A 61 -24.48 13.35 14.58
C HIS A 61 -25.39 12.70 13.54
N LEU A 62 -25.02 11.52 13.00
CA LEU A 62 -25.85 10.81 12.04
C LEU A 62 -27.03 10.09 12.71
N TYR A 63 -26.83 9.53 13.90
CA TYR A 63 -27.83 8.68 14.58
C TYR A 63 -28.49 9.35 15.78
N CYS A 64 -27.92 10.44 16.29
CA CYS A 64 -28.36 11.16 17.48
C CYS A 64 -28.41 12.66 17.16
N ASP A 65 -29.50 13.33 17.54
CA ASP A 65 -29.76 14.73 17.19
C ASP A 65 -28.94 15.76 18.02
N ASP A 66 -28.18 15.30 19.01
CA ASP A 66 -27.38 16.16 19.90
C ASP A 66 -26.04 16.59 19.26
N LYS A 67 -25.77 17.89 19.26
CA LYS A 67 -24.60 18.50 18.58
C LYS A 67 -23.39 18.81 19.48
N THR A 68 -23.44 18.50 20.76
CA THR A 68 -22.45 18.98 21.73
C THR A 68 -21.46 17.88 22.13
N ILE A 69 -20.43 17.67 21.30
CA ILE A 69 -19.24 16.89 21.69
C ILE A 69 -18.00 17.74 21.36
N SER A 70 -17.27 18.22 22.38
CA SER A 70 -15.95 18.83 22.19
C SER A 70 -14.88 17.74 22.02
N LYS A 71 -13.93 17.98 21.11
CA LYS A 71 -12.79 17.08 20.81
C LYS A 71 -11.54 17.39 21.62
N ASP A 72 -11.60 18.38 22.51
CA ASP A 72 -10.39 19.02 23.06
C ASP A 72 -9.63 18.18 24.10
N PRO A 73 -10.27 17.43 25.03
CA PRO A 73 -9.55 16.68 26.08
C PRO A 73 -8.73 15.50 25.54
N ARG A 74 -9.14 14.92 24.40
CA ARG A 74 -8.49 13.73 23.81
C ARG A 74 -7.03 13.97 23.42
N ASN A 75 -6.66 15.19 23.06
CA ASN A 75 -5.31 15.49 22.59
C ASN A 75 -4.25 15.28 23.68
N ILE A 76 -4.63 15.37 24.97
CA ILE A 76 -3.75 15.12 26.11
C ILE A 76 -3.27 13.66 26.08
N PHE A 77 -4.14 12.69 25.77
CA PHE A 77 -3.72 11.29 25.64
C PHE A 77 -2.79 10.99 24.45
N ILE A 78 -2.80 11.84 23.41
CA ILE A 78 -2.04 11.60 22.18
C ILE A 78 -0.67 12.29 22.23
N LYS A 79 -0.63 13.51 22.77
CA LYS A 79 0.55 14.38 22.73
C LYS A 79 1.13 14.68 24.12
N GLY A 80 0.35 14.50 25.17
CA GLY A 80 0.75 14.79 26.54
C GLY A 80 1.65 13.70 27.12
N SER A 81 2.31 14.06 28.21
CA SER A 81 3.08 13.17 29.08
C SER A 81 2.16 12.45 30.07
N ILE A 82 2.69 11.43 30.75
CA ILE A 82 1.95 10.76 31.82
C ILE A 82 1.61 11.71 32.97
N SER A 83 2.44 12.72 33.24
CA SER A 83 2.19 13.76 34.24
C SER A 83 0.97 14.60 33.87
N ASP A 84 0.84 15.00 32.61
CA ASP A 84 -0.32 15.78 32.13
C ASP A 84 -1.65 15.03 32.29
N VAL A 85 -1.61 13.69 32.16
CA VAL A 85 -2.76 12.80 32.38
C VAL A 85 -3.10 12.70 33.87
N LEU A 86 -2.10 12.67 34.75
CA LEU A 86 -2.32 12.65 36.20
C LEU A 86 -2.94 13.96 36.68
N ASP A 87 -2.43 15.09 36.19
CA ASP A 87 -2.90 16.43 36.57
C ASP A 87 -4.36 16.68 36.15
N ASN A 88 -4.78 16.13 35.01
CA ASN A 88 -6.14 16.28 34.46
C ASN A 88 -6.99 15.00 34.60
N PHE A 89 -6.65 14.09 35.52
CA PHE A 89 -7.21 12.74 35.58
C PHE A 89 -8.75 12.72 35.60
N GLN A 90 -9.37 13.54 36.46
CA GLN A 90 -10.83 13.52 36.64
C GLN A 90 -11.58 14.01 35.38
N GLU A 91 -11.06 15.05 34.72
CA GLU A 91 -11.64 15.56 33.47
C GLU A 91 -11.51 14.51 32.36
N LEU A 92 -10.34 13.88 32.25
CA LEU A 92 -10.07 12.85 31.24
C LEU A 92 -10.90 11.58 31.45
N MET A 93 -11.09 11.14 32.70
CA MET A 93 -11.93 9.97 32.98
C MET A 93 -13.42 10.26 32.75
N ASN A 94 -13.89 11.46 33.06
CA ASN A 94 -15.25 11.89 32.69
C ASN A 94 -15.42 11.94 31.17
N TYR A 95 -14.44 12.46 30.44
CA TYR A 95 -14.42 12.41 28.98
C TYR A 95 -14.52 10.95 28.46
N CYS A 96 -13.72 10.02 29.01
CA CYS A 96 -13.78 8.60 28.65
C CYS A 96 -15.14 7.97 28.95
N ALA A 97 -15.74 8.28 30.12
CA ALA A 97 -17.06 7.79 30.48
C ALA A 97 -18.15 8.31 29.54
N ASN A 98 -18.09 9.60 29.18
CA ASN A 98 -19.01 10.20 28.21
C ASN A 98 -18.87 9.55 26.82
N ASP A 99 -17.65 9.27 26.35
CA ASP A 99 -17.41 8.54 25.09
C ASP A 99 -18.05 7.13 25.11
N VAL A 100 -18.00 6.42 26.26
CA VAL A 100 -18.69 5.13 26.44
C VAL A 100 -20.21 5.30 26.43
N GLU A 101 -20.75 6.34 27.07
CA GLU A 101 -22.19 6.61 27.05
C GLU A 101 -22.68 6.93 25.63
N ILE A 102 -21.94 7.77 24.89
CA ILE A 102 -22.21 8.14 23.50
C ILE A 102 -22.21 6.90 22.61
N THR A 103 -21.18 6.06 22.71
CA THR A 103 -21.12 4.82 21.92
C THR A 103 -22.27 3.87 22.24
N HIS A 104 -22.73 3.81 23.50
CA HIS A 104 -23.90 3.04 23.88
C HIS A 104 -25.21 3.62 23.30
N LYS A 105 -25.37 4.95 23.26
CA LYS A 105 -26.51 5.61 22.58
C LYS A 105 -26.54 5.32 21.08
N ILE A 106 -25.38 5.34 20.43
CA ILE A 106 -25.23 4.95 19.02
C ILE A 106 -25.60 3.48 18.84
N PHE A 107 -25.15 2.59 19.73
CA PHE A 107 -25.49 1.17 19.65
C PHE A 107 -27.01 0.93 19.70
N LYS A 108 -27.73 1.62 20.61
CA LYS A 108 -29.18 1.49 20.74
C LYS A 108 -29.94 1.90 19.49
N SER A 109 -29.49 2.96 18.81
CA SER A 109 -30.12 3.43 17.56
C SER A 109 -29.76 2.55 16.36
N ILE A 110 -28.52 2.04 16.29
CA ILE A 110 -28.05 1.31 15.12
C ILE A 110 -28.40 -0.18 15.11
N TYR A 111 -28.47 -0.83 16.27
CA TYR A 111 -28.69 -2.27 16.35
C TYR A 111 -30.03 -2.72 15.72
N PRO A 112 -31.17 -2.02 15.93
CA PRO A 112 -32.42 -2.35 15.25
C PRO A 112 -32.30 -2.26 13.72
N LEU A 113 -31.64 -1.21 13.21
CA LEU A 113 -31.40 -1.02 11.78
C LEU A 113 -30.51 -2.12 11.20
N PHE A 114 -29.55 -2.61 11.99
CA PHE A 114 -28.72 -3.74 11.60
C PHE A 114 -29.56 -5.01 11.46
N VAL A 115 -30.39 -5.35 12.45
CA VAL A 115 -31.23 -6.56 12.40
C VAL A 115 -32.21 -6.53 11.23
N GLU A 116 -32.81 -5.37 10.93
CA GLU A 116 -33.69 -5.19 9.77
C GLU A 116 -32.95 -5.44 8.44
N ARG A 117 -31.70 -4.97 8.33
CA ARG A 117 -30.89 -5.08 7.12
C ARG A 117 -30.21 -6.43 6.92
N PHE A 118 -29.97 -7.14 8.01
CA PHE A 118 -29.30 -8.43 8.03
C PHE A 118 -30.24 -9.46 8.69
N PRO A 119 -31.29 -9.91 7.98
CA PRO A 119 -32.36 -10.71 8.57
C PRO A 119 -31.91 -12.10 9.00
N HIS A 120 -30.85 -12.65 8.39
CA HIS A 120 -30.38 -13.99 8.69
C HIS A 120 -29.44 -14.00 9.92
N PRO A 121 -29.69 -14.82 10.95
CA PRO A 121 -28.87 -14.86 12.17
C PRO A 121 -27.41 -15.30 11.96
N ILE A 122 -27.10 -15.96 10.83
CA ILE A 122 -25.75 -16.42 10.50
C ILE A 122 -24.80 -15.24 10.36
N THR A 123 -25.25 -14.12 9.80
CA THR A 123 -24.40 -12.92 9.67
C THR A 123 -23.95 -12.42 11.03
N PHE A 124 -24.90 -12.34 11.97
CA PHE A 124 -24.61 -11.92 13.34
C PHE A 124 -23.68 -12.92 14.05
N ALA A 125 -24.00 -14.21 13.99
CA ALA A 125 -23.19 -15.26 14.62
C ALA A 125 -21.77 -15.36 14.02
N GLY A 126 -21.64 -15.20 12.70
CA GLY A 126 -20.36 -15.16 12.01
C GLY A 126 -19.50 -13.98 12.45
N MET A 127 -20.08 -12.78 12.55
CA MET A 127 -19.39 -11.60 13.07
C MET A 127 -18.88 -11.79 14.50
N LEU A 128 -19.67 -12.45 15.36
CA LEU A 128 -19.25 -12.77 16.73
C LEU A 128 -18.06 -13.74 16.75
N GLU A 129 -18.08 -14.81 15.95
CA GLU A 129 -16.95 -15.75 15.92
C GLU A 129 -15.70 -15.11 15.28
N MET A 130 -15.86 -14.21 14.31
CA MET A 130 -14.74 -13.43 13.78
C MET A 130 -14.12 -12.48 14.81
N SER A 131 -14.88 -12.02 15.81
CA SER A 131 -14.39 -11.07 16.82
C SER A 131 -13.38 -11.69 17.79
N VAL A 132 -13.29 -13.03 17.85
CA VAL A 132 -12.47 -13.77 18.83
C VAL A 132 -11.22 -14.39 18.23
N MET A 133 -10.67 -13.71 17.20
CA MET A 133 -9.38 -14.06 16.60
C MET A 133 -8.28 -14.22 17.65
N TYR A 134 -7.44 -15.22 17.46
CA TYR A 134 -6.43 -15.62 18.42
C TYR A 134 -5.21 -16.16 17.70
N LEU A 135 -4.07 -15.51 17.91
CA LEU A 135 -2.81 -15.87 17.29
C LEU A 135 -1.83 -16.35 18.37
N PRO A 136 -1.61 -17.66 18.52
CA PRO A 136 -0.61 -18.17 19.45
C PRO A 136 0.80 -17.85 18.94
N VAL A 137 1.66 -17.48 19.88
CA VAL A 137 3.04 -17.07 19.60
C VAL A 137 3.94 -17.65 20.69
N ASN A 138 5.14 -18.09 20.30
CA ASN A 138 6.20 -18.34 21.26
C ASN A 138 6.93 -17.00 21.55
N PRO A 139 6.89 -16.46 22.78
CA PRO A 139 7.46 -15.14 23.08
C PRO A 139 8.96 -15.04 22.79
N TYR A 140 9.71 -16.13 23.02
CA TYR A 140 11.14 -16.19 22.73
C TYR A 140 11.39 -16.09 21.22
N ASN A 141 10.67 -16.89 20.41
CA ASN A 141 10.82 -16.87 18.96
C ASN A 141 10.37 -15.54 18.35
N TRP A 142 9.34 -14.91 18.91
CA TRP A 142 8.88 -13.58 18.49
C TRP A 142 9.93 -12.50 18.73
N ASN A 143 10.47 -12.43 19.94
CA ASN A 143 11.49 -11.45 20.28
C ASN A 143 12.77 -11.69 19.48
N ARG A 144 13.14 -12.95 19.27
CA ARG A 144 14.25 -13.34 18.38
C ARG A 144 14.02 -12.84 16.96
N TYR A 145 12.85 -13.13 16.37
CA TYR A 145 12.49 -12.69 15.02
C TYR A 145 12.54 -11.17 14.86
N VAL A 146 11.94 -10.42 15.80
CA VAL A 146 11.95 -8.95 15.76
C VAL A 146 13.37 -8.41 15.89
N SER A 147 14.17 -8.95 16.83
CA SER A 147 15.56 -8.53 17.04
C SER A 147 16.45 -8.83 15.83
N GLU A 148 16.37 -10.04 15.25
CA GLU A 148 17.13 -10.43 14.07
C GLU A 148 16.74 -9.59 12.84
N CYS A 149 15.44 -9.35 12.63
CA CYS A 149 14.98 -8.47 11.55
C CYS A 149 15.47 -7.04 11.72
N GLU A 150 15.41 -6.48 12.93
CA GLU A 150 15.85 -5.11 13.20
C GLU A 150 17.37 -4.97 13.08
N ALA A 151 18.14 -5.95 13.57
CA ALA A 151 19.58 -5.99 13.40
C ALA A 151 19.99 -6.01 11.93
N ILE A 152 19.43 -6.94 11.14
CA ILE A 152 19.73 -7.05 9.70
C ILE A 152 19.26 -5.82 8.94
N TYR A 153 18.11 -5.24 9.32
CA TYR A 153 17.64 -3.99 8.73
C TYR A 153 18.63 -2.86 8.97
N ASN A 154 19.10 -2.70 10.21
CA ASN A 154 20.06 -1.66 10.58
C ASN A 154 21.40 -1.85 9.87
N ASP A 155 21.87 -3.10 9.74
CA ASP A 155 23.10 -3.41 9.01
C ASP A 155 22.95 -3.12 7.51
N GLN A 156 21.86 -3.53 6.87
CA GLN A 156 21.59 -3.25 5.46
C GLN A 156 21.35 -1.75 5.19
N GLU A 157 20.70 -1.04 6.10
CA GLU A 157 20.53 0.43 5.99
C GLU A 157 21.88 1.14 6.18
N ARG A 158 22.74 0.66 7.08
CA ARG A 158 24.10 1.19 7.24
C ARG A 158 24.95 0.95 6.00
N GLU A 159 24.97 -0.27 5.46
CA GLU A 159 25.68 -0.59 4.20
C GLU A 159 25.19 0.26 3.04
N LEU A 160 23.87 0.37 2.88
CA LEU A 160 23.26 1.20 1.84
C LEU A 160 23.68 2.66 1.98
N ASN A 161 23.69 3.19 3.21
CA ASN A 161 24.15 4.55 3.48
C ASN A 161 25.65 4.71 3.19
N LEU A 162 26.49 3.74 3.51
CA LEU A 162 27.93 3.77 3.20
C LEU A 162 28.17 3.77 1.68
N SER A 163 27.49 2.91 0.93
CA SER A 163 27.59 2.91 -0.54
C SER A 163 27.08 4.21 -1.16
N LEU A 164 26.01 4.80 -0.61
CA LEU A 164 25.54 6.11 -1.05
C LEU A 164 26.54 7.23 -0.70
N ARG A 165 27.21 7.16 0.45
CA ARG A 165 28.28 8.11 0.84
C ARG A 165 29.46 8.01 -0.11
N GLU A 166 29.88 6.80 -0.47
CA GLU A 166 30.95 6.55 -1.44
C GLU A 166 30.61 7.18 -2.79
N ILE A 167 29.41 6.92 -3.33
CA ILE A 167 28.93 7.54 -4.57
C ILE A 167 28.92 9.07 -4.47
N ALA A 168 28.48 9.64 -3.35
CA ALA A 168 28.46 11.09 -3.14
C ALA A 168 29.88 11.69 -3.07
N ASN A 169 30.81 11.02 -2.38
CA ASN A 169 32.21 11.43 -2.28
C ASN A 169 32.91 11.36 -3.63
N ASP A 170 32.73 10.27 -4.37
CA ASP A 170 33.28 10.08 -5.70
C ASP A 170 32.73 11.14 -6.66
N SER A 171 31.45 11.46 -6.56
CA SER A 171 30.83 12.52 -7.36
C SER A 171 31.46 13.89 -7.07
N CYS A 172 31.84 14.19 -5.82
CA CYS A 172 32.52 15.44 -5.48
C CYS A 172 33.88 15.63 -6.18
N SER A 173 34.55 14.55 -6.61
CA SER A 173 35.78 14.65 -7.39
C SER A 173 35.58 15.40 -8.71
N LEU A 174 34.36 15.38 -9.27
CA LEU A 174 33.98 16.07 -10.51
C LEU A 174 33.95 17.60 -10.37
N ALA A 175 33.99 18.13 -9.14
CA ALA A 175 34.18 19.56 -8.92
C ALA A 175 35.54 20.04 -9.47
N THR A 176 36.54 19.17 -9.45
CA THR A 176 37.88 19.44 -9.99
C THR A 176 37.78 19.69 -11.50
N HIS A 177 38.30 20.83 -11.96
CA HIS A 177 38.21 21.27 -13.36
C HIS A 177 36.79 21.39 -13.93
N ARG A 178 35.76 21.49 -13.08
CA ARG A 178 34.34 21.59 -13.48
C ARG A 178 33.87 20.44 -14.39
N GLN A 179 34.39 19.23 -14.20
CA GLN A 179 34.04 18.04 -15.00
C GLN A 179 32.55 17.69 -14.94
N TYR A 180 31.86 18.07 -13.86
CA TYR A 180 30.41 17.88 -13.72
C TYR A 180 29.57 18.53 -14.85
N THR A 181 30.12 19.52 -15.56
CA THR A 181 29.47 20.15 -16.73
C THR A 181 29.31 19.21 -17.93
N HIS A 182 30.11 18.14 -17.97
CA HIS A 182 30.07 17.12 -19.01
C HIS A 182 29.28 15.86 -18.54
N ASP A 183 28.73 15.87 -17.32
CA ASP A 183 27.97 14.74 -16.76
C ASP A 183 26.46 14.92 -17.01
N VAL A 184 25.84 13.95 -17.69
CA VAL A 184 24.42 13.98 -18.09
C VAL A 184 23.45 14.03 -16.91
N TRP A 185 23.84 13.53 -15.74
CA TRP A 185 22.97 13.50 -14.54
C TRP A 185 23.25 14.62 -13.54
N LEU A 186 24.52 15.03 -13.41
CA LEU A 186 24.96 15.90 -12.30
C LEU A 186 25.13 17.37 -12.67
N TRP A 187 25.02 17.72 -13.96
CA TRP A 187 25.22 19.09 -14.48
C TRP A 187 24.32 20.16 -13.84
N ASP A 188 23.10 19.80 -13.42
CA ASP A 188 22.08 20.71 -12.89
C ASP A 188 21.99 20.74 -11.35
N LEU A 189 22.92 20.09 -10.65
CA LEU A 189 23.03 20.20 -9.19
C LEU A 189 23.69 21.52 -8.78
N ASP A 190 23.45 21.99 -7.54
CA ASP A 190 24.06 23.22 -7.03
C ASP A 190 25.52 22.99 -6.59
N TRP A 191 26.45 23.19 -7.54
CA TRP A 191 27.89 23.07 -7.34
C TRP A 191 28.55 24.31 -6.70
N SER A 192 27.78 25.31 -6.25
CA SER A 192 28.35 26.49 -5.60
C SER A 192 28.99 26.14 -4.24
N THR A 193 30.04 26.87 -3.88
CA THR A 193 30.78 26.69 -2.61
C THR A 193 30.72 27.94 -1.76
N ASP A 194 30.69 27.77 -0.43
CA ASP A 194 30.68 28.90 0.49
C ASP A 194 32.05 29.59 0.57
N VAL A 195 32.07 30.90 0.35
CA VAL A 195 33.29 31.72 0.42
C VAL A 195 33.62 32.02 1.88
N ILE A 196 34.83 31.65 2.30
CA ILE A 196 35.33 31.92 3.67
C ILE A 196 35.47 33.43 3.90
N ARG A 197 34.76 33.97 4.91
CA ARG A 197 34.84 35.39 5.32
C ARG A 197 35.49 35.51 6.71
N PHE A 198 36.56 36.29 6.81
CA PHE A 198 37.27 36.54 8.06
C PHE A 198 36.65 37.72 8.85
N LYS A 199 36.85 37.75 10.17
CA LYS A 199 36.48 38.92 10.99
C LYS A 199 37.35 40.11 10.55
N LYS A 200 36.75 41.29 10.40
CA LYS A 200 37.50 42.52 10.10
C LYS A 200 38.31 42.92 11.35
N PRO A 201 39.60 43.30 11.23
CA PRO A 201 40.35 43.83 12.35
C PRO A 201 39.64 45.09 12.86
N LYS A 202 39.44 45.21 14.19
CA LYS A 202 38.90 46.43 14.79
C LYS A 202 39.87 47.58 14.50
N THR A 203 39.44 48.53 13.68
CA THR A 203 40.19 49.77 13.45
C THR A 203 39.93 50.67 14.65
N GLU A 204 40.95 50.97 15.45
CA GLU A 204 40.84 51.93 16.54
C GLU A 204 40.57 53.32 15.95
N SER A 205 39.31 53.75 15.99
CA SER A 205 38.96 55.13 15.70
C SER A 205 39.42 56.01 16.87
N ILE A 206 40.53 56.72 16.67
CA ILE A 206 40.96 57.80 17.55
C ILE A 206 39.89 58.89 17.51
N ASN A 207 39.04 58.97 18.52
CA ASN A 207 38.20 60.14 18.77
C ASN A 207 38.61 60.81 20.09
N LYS A 208 39.02 62.06 19.96
CA LYS A 208 39.39 62.98 21.04
C LYS A 208 38.17 63.35 21.90
N LYS A 209 38.40 63.32 23.22
CA LYS A 209 38.03 64.31 24.26
C LYS A 209 36.65 64.22 24.98
N VAL A 210 36.78 64.02 26.31
CA VAL A 210 36.25 64.83 27.47
C VAL A 210 35.28 64.11 28.44
N THR A 211 35.85 63.72 29.61
CA THR A 211 35.38 63.75 31.03
C THR A 211 33.86 63.77 31.34
N LYS A 212 33.29 63.06 32.34
CA LYS A 212 33.52 63.16 33.81
C LYS A 212 32.68 62.09 34.58
N ASN A 213 33.13 61.76 35.78
CA ASN A 213 32.64 60.84 36.83
C ASN A 213 31.12 60.68 37.06
N SER A 214 30.69 59.46 37.47
CA SER A 214 30.11 59.20 38.82
C SER A 214 29.83 57.71 39.06
N VAL A 215 30.18 57.27 40.27
CA VAL A 215 30.04 55.94 40.87
C VAL A 215 28.60 55.66 41.29
N SER A 216 28.16 54.40 41.17
CA SER A 216 27.36 53.68 42.19
C SER A 216 27.33 52.18 41.87
N GLU A 217 27.98 51.40 42.74
CA GLU A 217 27.79 49.97 42.93
C GLU A 217 26.53 49.71 43.76
N GLU A 218 25.91 48.52 43.54
CA GLU A 218 25.24 47.62 44.51
C GLU A 218 24.33 46.66 43.69
N VAL A 219 24.26 45.32 43.82
CA VAL A 219 24.84 44.31 44.72
C VAL A 219 24.80 42.93 44.01
N SER A 220 25.84 42.14 44.28
CA SER A 220 26.08 40.68 44.17
C SER A 220 25.06 39.71 43.54
N ASN A 221 25.60 38.77 42.74
CA ASN A 221 25.63 37.37 43.17
C ASN A 221 26.80 36.60 42.55
N VAL A 222 27.59 36.00 43.44
CA VAL A 222 28.77 35.16 43.17
C VAL A 222 28.30 33.71 42.97
N SER A 223 28.70 33.05 41.88
CA SER A 223 28.68 31.59 41.78
C SER A 223 30.11 31.03 41.66
N LEU A 224 30.73 30.81 42.81
CA LEU A 224 31.25 29.53 43.32
C LEU A 224 31.77 28.45 42.33
N PHE A 225 32.42 28.78 41.22
CA PHE A 225 33.11 27.77 40.39
C PHE A 225 34.40 28.25 39.70
N ASP A 226 35.14 29.20 40.30
CA ASP A 226 36.35 29.76 39.66
C ASP A 226 37.60 29.81 40.55
N SER A 227 37.68 28.94 41.57
CA SER A 227 38.82 28.89 42.50
C SER A 227 39.74 27.68 42.34
N LYS A 228 39.58 26.86 41.30
CA LYS A 228 40.43 25.67 41.06
C LYS A 228 41.04 25.55 39.66
N LEU A 229 40.87 26.54 38.78
CA LEU A 229 41.48 26.54 37.44
C LEU A 229 42.41 27.73 37.15
N ASN A 230 42.71 28.55 38.16
CA ASN A 230 43.61 29.70 38.00
C ASN A 230 45.10 29.39 38.26
N ASP A 231 45.45 28.12 38.56
CA ASP A 231 46.84 27.69 38.79
C ASP A 231 47.47 26.91 37.63
N ILE A 232 46.85 26.90 36.44
CA ILE A 232 47.60 26.61 35.22
C ILE A 232 48.10 27.95 34.72
N VAL A 233 49.38 28.23 34.98
CA VAL A 233 50.14 29.28 34.31
C VAL A 233 49.71 29.30 32.85
N MET A 234 48.94 30.33 32.45
CA MET A 234 48.70 30.65 31.04
C MET A 234 50.08 30.85 30.46
N SER A 235 50.66 29.79 29.87
CA SER A 235 51.93 29.89 29.22
C SER A 235 51.82 30.97 28.15
N GLU A 236 52.90 31.72 27.93
CA GLU A 236 52.97 32.77 26.90
C GLU A 236 52.41 32.29 25.56
N SER A 237 52.56 30.99 25.26
CA SER A 237 51.98 30.32 24.10
C SER A 237 50.46 30.30 24.08
N VAL A 238 49.75 30.09 25.19
CA VAL A 238 48.28 30.08 25.20
C VAL A 238 47.70 31.49 25.18
N ALA A 239 48.36 32.47 25.81
CA ALA A 239 48.00 33.87 25.64
C ALA A 239 48.17 34.33 24.18
N THR A 240 49.23 33.87 23.51
CA THR A 240 49.45 34.11 22.07
C THR A 240 48.35 33.46 21.23
N ILE A 241 47.92 32.23 21.56
CA ILE A 241 46.81 31.55 20.88
C ILE A 241 45.48 32.29 21.10
N MET A 242 45.18 32.75 22.31
CA MET A 242 43.97 33.54 22.59
C MET A 242 43.96 34.87 21.81
N ALA A 243 45.12 35.51 21.63
CA ALA A 243 45.28 36.71 20.81
C ALA A 243 44.98 36.48 19.32
N THR A 244 45.19 35.26 18.81
CA THR A 244 44.79 34.88 17.44
C THR A 244 43.28 34.71 17.25
N SER A 245 42.46 34.85 18.30
CA SER A 245 40.99 34.81 18.17
C SER A 245 40.42 35.89 17.24
N SER A 246 41.15 37.01 17.09
CA SER A 246 40.84 38.09 16.15
C SER A 246 40.99 37.67 14.68
N LEU A 247 41.79 36.63 14.40
CA LEU A 247 42.01 36.01 13.09
C LEU A 247 41.00 34.90 12.79
N LEU A 248 40.13 34.54 13.75
CA LEU A 248 39.10 33.53 13.53
C LEU A 248 38.06 34.00 12.51
N LYS A 249 37.48 33.03 11.79
CA LYS A 249 36.46 33.28 10.76
C LYS A 249 35.25 33.98 11.37
N LYS A 250 34.55 34.81 10.59
CA LYS A 250 33.34 35.52 11.03
C LYS A 250 32.18 34.56 11.31
N VAL A 251 32.10 33.50 10.50
CA VAL A 251 31.22 32.33 10.65
C VAL A 251 32.10 31.13 10.25
N GLN A 252 32.04 30.01 10.97
CA GLN A 252 32.71 28.78 10.55
C GLN A 252 31.80 28.06 9.54
N PRO A 253 32.07 28.12 8.22
CA PRO A 253 31.27 27.35 7.25
C PRO A 253 31.50 25.86 7.46
N LEU A 254 30.45 25.06 7.29
CA LEU A 254 30.51 23.60 7.31
C LEU A 254 31.26 23.12 6.05
N LEU A 255 32.37 22.39 6.21
CA LEU A 255 33.18 21.83 5.11
C LEU A 255 33.42 22.81 3.93
N PRO A 256 34.20 23.90 4.14
CA PRO A 256 34.44 24.88 3.09
C PRO A 256 35.12 24.28 1.87
N GLY A 257 34.62 24.64 0.68
CA GLY A 257 35.08 24.10 -0.61
C GLY A 257 34.24 22.94 -1.16
N TYR A 258 33.32 22.38 -0.37
CA TYR A 258 32.38 21.38 -0.86
C TYR A 258 31.13 22.02 -1.50
N PRO A 259 30.51 21.35 -2.50
CA PRO A 259 29.26 21.79 -3.13
C PRO A 259 28.09 21.91 -2.15
N LYS A 260 27.18 22.86 -2.37
CA LYS A 260 25.96 22.98 -1.55
C LYS A 260 25.10 21.71 -1.55
N TRP A 261 24.92 21.05 -2.70
CA TRP A 261 24.15 19.80 -2.75
C TRP A 261 24.74 18.71 -1.84
N TYR A 262 26.05 18.69 -1.64
CA TYR A 262 26.74 17.74 -0.79
C TYR A 262 26.61 18.12 0.70
N LEU A 263 26.68 19.42 1.00
CA LEU A 263 26.47 19.94 2.35
C LEU A 263 25.05 19.67 2.88
N GLU A 264 24.05 19.52 2.01
CA GLU A 264 22.70 19.07 2.39
C GLU A 264 22.69 17.69 3.07
N PHE A 265 23.67 16.83 2.76
CA PHE A 265 23.81 15.51 3.35
C PHE A 265 24.63 15.50 4.64
N CYS A 266 25.30 16.61 4.97
CA CYS A 266 26.15 16.70 6.16
C CYS A 266 25.35 17.13 7.40
N SER A 267 25.75 16.63 8.56
CA SER A 267 25.26 17.11 9.85
C SER A 267 25.85 18.49 10.14
N LYS A 268 25.00 19.46 10.49
CA LYS A 268 25.48 20.78 10.95
C LYS A 268 26.13 20.60 12.32
N PHE A 269 27.32 21.18 12.49
CA PHE A 269 27.99 21.26 13.79
C PHE A 269 27.17 22.19 14.71
N LYS A 270 26.75 21.70 15.88
CA LYS A 270 25.84 22.42 16.81
C LYS A 270 26.54 23.12 17.98
N TYR A 271 27.87 23.10 18.05
CA TYR A 271 28.60 23.79 19.12
C TYR A 271 28.68 25.30 18.83
N ASP A 272 27.75 26.06 19.42
CA ASP A 272 27.91 27.50 19.62
C ASP A 272 28.74 27.70 20.90
N PHE A 273 29.94 28.25 20.78
CA PHE A 273 30.82 28.56 21.93
C PHE A 273 30.31 29.75 22.79
N SER A 274 29.04 30.12 22.66
CA SER A 274 28.43 31.28 23.32
C SER A 274 27.36 30.93 24.35
N ASP A 275 26.98 29.65 24.47
CA ASP A 275 25.93 29.21 25.39
C ASP A 275 26.50 28.14 26.33
N ASP A 276 26.49 28.41 27.64
CA ASP A 276 27.01 27.54 28.72
C ASP A 276 26.11 26.30 28.96
N SER A 277 25.26 25.93 27.99
CA SER A 277 24.42 24.75 28.10
C SER A 277 25.27 23.48 28.01
N VAL A 278 25.21 22.67 29.07
CA VAL A 278 25.82 21.34 29.13
C VAL A 278 25.35 20.51 27.93
N ALA A 279 26.29 20.06 27.11
CA ALA A 279 26.02 19.22 25.94
C ALA A 279 25.15 18.03 26.34
N THR A 280 24.03 17.84 25.66
CA THR A 280 23.20 16.65 25.84
C THR A 280 23.87 15.44 25.21
N ALA A 281 23.50 14.21 25.60
CA ALA A 281 24.08 12.99 25.02
C ALA A 281 23.92 12.92 23.49
N ASP A 282 22.87 13.54 22.93
CA ASP A 282 22.62 13.66 21.49
C ASP A 282 23.57 14.65 20.78
N ASP A 283 24.19 15.59 21.51
CA ASP A 283 25.12 16.58 20.94
C ASP A 283 26.54 16.02 20.72
N LEU A 284 26.83 14.84 21.28
CA LEU A 284 28.12 14.14 21.15
C LEU A 284 28.22 13.23 19.91
N GLU A 285 27.12 13.01 19.18
CA GLU A 285 27.05 12.12 18.01
C GLU A 285 27.20 12.87 16.66
N TRP A 286 28.16 13.80 16.55
CA TRP A 286 28.47 14.42 15.25
C TRP A 286 29.37 13.51 14.42
N GLU A 287 28.84 12.95 13.33
CA GLU A 287 29.62 12.20 12.34
C GLU A 287 30.02 13.05 11.13
N SER A 288 31.27 12.91 10.67
CA SER A 288 31.82 13.61 9.51
C SER A 288 31.33 13.04 8.16
N GLY A 289 31.13 13.91 7.17
CA GLY A 289 30.76 13.51 5.80
C GLY A 289 29.25 13.53 5.52
N PRO A 290 28.77 12.91 4.43
CA PRO A 290 27.37 12.97 4.01
C PRO A 290 26.51 11.95 4.78
N TYR A 291 26.48 12.07 6.11
CA TYR A 291 25.83 11.10 7.00
C TYR A 291 24.32 10.96 6.77
N ARG A 292 23.65 12.07 6.42
CA ARG A 292 22.18 12.18 6.30
C ARG A 292 21.65 11.73 4.93
N ILE A 293 22.53 11.24 4.04
CA ILE A 293 22.11 10.78 2.72
C ILE A 293 21.09 9.65 2.85
N SER A 294 20.02 9.70 2.06
CA SER A 294 18.99 8.66 2.04
C SER A 294 18.38 8.49 0.66
N SER A 295 17.89 7.30 0.36
CA SER A 295 17.17 6.98 -0.90
C SER A 295 15.90 7.81 -1.13
N GLN A 296 15.44 8.59 -0.15
CA GLN A 296 14.30 9.51 -0.29
C GLN A 296 14.69 10.88 -0.85
N MET A 297 15.97 11.24 -0.81
CA MET A 297 16.46 12.55 -1.27
C MET A 297 16.44 12.62 -2.80
N ARG A 298 16.01 13.79 -3.33
CA ARG A 298 15.86 14.04 -4.78
C ARG A 298 17.18 13.92 -5.56
N SER A 299 18.30 14.22 -4.94
CA SER A 299 19.62 14.17 -5.59
C SER A 299 20.16 12.74 -5.73
N VAL A 300 19.70 11.78 -4.92
CA VAL A 300 20.22 10.40 -4.90
C VAL A 300 19.99 9.64 -6.21
N PRO A 301 18.81 9.65 -6.84
CA PRO A 301 18.62 9.02 -8.16
C PRO A 301 19.56 9.54 -9.26
N LYS A 302 20.01 10.80 -9.17
CA LYS A 302 21.01 11.38 -10.09
C LYS A 302 22.43 10.91 -9.78
N LEU A 303 22.79 10.90 -8.49
CA LEU A 303 24.08 10.35 -8.03
C LEU A 303 24.24 8.87 -8.41
N MET A 304 23.15 8.11 -8.37
CA MET A 304 23.08 6.72 -8.83
C MET A 304 23.03 6.58 -10.36
N ARG A 305 23.02 7.68 -11.14
CA ARG A 305 22.97 7.67 -12.61
C ARG A 305 21.91 6.71 -13.16
N LEU A 306 20.69 6.81 -12.64
CA LEU A 306 19.60 5.90 -12.99
C LEU A 306 19.10 6.12 -14.42
N LEU A 307 18.67 5.03 -15.03
CA LEU A 307 18.21 4.90 -16.41
C LEU A 307 16.82 4.27 -16.45
N TRP A 308 15.99 4.73 -17.37
CA TRP A 308 14.70 4.14 -17.72
C TRP A 308 14.72 3.64 -19.16
N ASN A 309 14.59 2.33 -19.36
CA ASN A 309 14.70 1.67 -20.67
C ASN A 309 15.97 2.11 -21.44
N GLY A 310 17.08 2.29 -20.72
CA GLY A 310 18.34 2.75 -21.29
C GLY A 310 18.51 4.27 -21.43
N TYR A 311 17.49 5.07 -21.11
CA TYR A 311 17.55 6.55 -21.18
C TYR A 311 17.77 7.20 -19.80
N PRO A 312 18.57 8.28 -19.69
CA PRO A 312 18.81 9.00 -18.44
C PRO A 312 17.55 9.53 -17.77
N LEU A 313 17.44 9.33 -16.45
CA LEU A 313 16.41 9.96 -15.63
C LEU A 313 16.74 11.42 -15.32
N HIS A 314 15.71 12.25 -15.36
CA HIS A 314 15.78 13.65 -14.98
C HIS A 314 14.53 14.08 -14.20
N PHE A 315 14.72 15.05 -13.32
CA PHE A 315 13.65 15.61 -12.51
C PHE A 315 13.33 17.02 -12.96
N ASP A 316 12.07 17.25 -13.33
CA ASP A 316 11.52 18.57 -13.61
C ASP A 316 10.54 18.99 -12.49
N GLU A 317 10.52 20.28 -12.15
CA GLU A 317 9.69 20.79 -11.05
C GLU A 317 8.18 20.73 -11.36
N LYS A 318 7.81 20.89 -12.64
CA LYS A 318 6.42 20.89 -13.10
C LYS A 318 5.90 19.47 -13.28
N TYR A 319 6.66 18.62 -13.98
CA TYR A 319 6.22 17.30 -14.41
C TYR A 319 6.70 16.15 -13.52
N GLY A 320 7.67 16.38 -12.62
CA GLY A 320 8.26 15.38 -11.73
C GLY A 320 9.36 14.57 -12.41
N TRP A 321 9.58 13.32 -11.95
CA TRP A 321 10.56 12.43 -12.56
C TRP A 321 10.11 11.92 -13.94
N GLY A 322 11.04 11.95 -14.90
CA GLY A 322 10.89 11.44 -16.25
C GLY A 322 12.23 10.98 -16.82
N TYR A 323 12.21 10.57 -18.09
CA TYR A 323 13.41 10.20 -18.84
C TYR A 323 13.57 11.08 -20.09
N ILE A 324 14.82 11.26 -20.51
CA ILE A 324 15.18 12.16 -21.61
C ILE A 324 15.59 11.35 -22.84
N THR A 325 15.08 11.74 -24.01
CA THR A 325 15.49 11.21 -25.31
C THR A 325 15.95 12.35 -26.23
N PRO A 326 16.84 12.11 -27.20
CA PRO A 326 17.23 13.15 -28.15
C PRO A 326 16.04 13.56 -29.04
N ASP A 327 15.84 14.85 -29.31
CA ASP A 327 14.83 15.30 -30.28
C ASP A 327 15.39 15.10 -31.71
N PRO A 328 14.77 14.24 -32.54
CA PRO A 328 15.21 14.02 -33.92
C PRO A 328 15.17 15.31 -34.77
N ARG A 329 14.23 16.21 -34.49
CA ARG A 329 14.03 17.47 -35.24
C ARG A 329 15.08 18.52 -34.91
N ALA A 330 15.77 18.37 -33.78
CA ALA A 330 16.80 19.30 -33.32
C ALA A 330 18.21 18.96 -33.87
N GLN A 331 18.33 17.97 -34.75
CA GLN A 331 19.62 17.52 -35.30
C GLN A 331 20.47 18.64 -35.95
N GLY A 332 19.85 19.74 -36.41
CA GLY A 332 20.57 20.91 -36.96
C GLY A 332 20.77 22.11 -36.02
N CYS A 333 20.11 22.16 -34.85
CA CYS A 333 20.22 23.28 -33.89
C CYS A 333 21.22 23.01 -32.76
N ALA A 334 21.57 21.74 -32.51
CA ALA A 334 22.34 21.31 -31.35
C ALA A 334 23.86 21.57 -31.45
N ASP A 335 24.39 21.80 -32.66
CA ASP A 335 25.84 22.01 -32.83
C ASP A 335 26.29 23.44 -32.44
N ARG A 336 25.37 24.31 -32.03
CA ARG A 336 25.67 25.67 -31.55
C ARG A 336 25.74 25.79 -30.02
N VAL A 337 25.42 24.73 -29.29
CA VAL A 337 25.51 24.71 -27.82
C VAL A 337 26.44 23.56 -27.45
N GLU A 338 27.74 23.78 -27.65
CA GLU A 338 28.75 22.91 -27.04
C GLU A 338 28.49 22.89 -25.52
N GLY A 339 28.47 21.70 -24.92
CA GLY A 339 28.42 21.57 -23.47
C GLY A 339 29.55 22.40 -22.87
N GLY A 340 29.19 23.44 -22.11
CA GLY A 340 30.14 24.46 -21.69
C GLY A 340 29.46 25.61 -20.96
N ILE A 341 30.25 26.29 -20.13
CA ILE A 341 29.81 27.46 -19.37
C ILE A 341 29.85 28.66 -20.31
N ASP A 342 28.71 29.33 -20.50
CA ASP A 342 28.73 30.69 -21.05
C ASP A 342 29.15 31.64 -19.93
N ASP A 343 30.45 31.96 -19.87
CA ASP A 343 31.07 32.81 -18.84
C ASP A 343 30.41 34.22 -18.76
N ASN A 344 29.70 34.65 -19.81
CA ASN A 344 28.98 35.92 -19.82
C ASN A 344 27.58 35.85 -19.18
N LYS A 345 26.99 34.65 -19.03
CA LYS A 345 25.62 34.46 -18.52
C LYS A 345 25.51 33.58 -17.28
N ASN A 346 26.58 32.91 -16.84
CA ASN A 346 26.54 31.98 -15.70
C ASN A 346 25.50 30.85 -15.88
N VAL A 347 25.20 30.46 -17.13
CA VAL A 347 24.25 29.38 -17.46
C VAL A 347 25.03 28.14 -17.88
N ILE A 348 24.73 27.01 -17.24
CA ILE A 348 25.28 25.70 -17.59
C ILE A 348 24.27 25.02 -18.52
N TYR A 349 24.71 24.66 -19.72
CA TYR A 349 23.88 23.96 -20.70
C TYR A 349 24.01 22.44 -20.56
N PHE A 350 22.96 21.72 -20.99
CA PHE A 350 22.93 20.26 -20.96
C PHE A 350 23.99 19.65 -21.91
N PRO A 351 24.78 18.65 -21.46
CA PRO A 351 25.86 18.06 -22.25
C PRO A 351 25.35 17.13 -23.37
N MET A 352 24.95 17.74 -24.50
CA MET A 352 24.36 17.02 -25.64
C MET A 352 25.34 16.07 -26.35
N LYS A 353 26.65 16.39 -26.35
CA LYS A 353 27.67 15.58 -27.02
C LYS A 353 27.88 14.26 -26.28
N GLU A 354 28.10 14.33 -24.97
CA GLU A 354 28.29 13.19 -24.08
C GLU A 354 27.03 12.33 -24.01
N PHE A 355 25.85 12.96 -24.05
CA PHE A 355 24.58 12.25 -24.13
C PHE A 355 24.46 11.41 -25.42
N ARG A 356 24.87 11.95 -26.58
CA ARG A 356 24.87 11.20 -27.86
C ARG A 356 25.87 10.06 -27.84
N GLU A 357 27.08 10.29 -27.34
CA GLU A 357 28.10 9.22 -27.21
C GLU A 357 27.61 8.09 -26.30
N LEU A 358 26.93 8.41 -25.20
CA LEU A 358 26.36 7.42 -24.29
C LEU A 358 25.33 6.52 -24.98
N LEU A 359 24.48 7.09 -25.84
CA LEU A 359 23.50 6.34 -26.61
C LEU A 359 24.16 5.46 -27.70
N GLN A 360 25.23 5.96 -28.33
CA GLN A 360 25.97 5.21 -29.37
C GLN A 360 26.72 3.99 -28.82
N ARG A 361 27.29 4.09 -27.61
CA ARG A 361 28.07 3.00 -26.99
C ARG A 361 27.23 1.77 -26.58
N ARG A 362 25.90 1.87 -26.53
CA ARG A 362 25.02 0.86 -25.93
C ARG A 362 24.22 -0.01 -26.91
N GLU A 363 24.46 0.07 -28.23
CA GLU A 363 23.70 -0.69 -29.26
C GLU A 363 22.19 -0.79 -28.93
N MET A 364 21.58 0.35 -28.58
CA MET A 364 20.18 0.42 -28.22
C MET A 364 19.32 -0.12 -29.38
N PRO A 365 18.31 -0.99 -29.13
CA PRO A 365 17.46 -1.47 -30.20
C PRO A 365 16.80 -0.26 -30.88
N PRO A 366 16.79 -0.21 -32.22
CA PRO A 366 16.06 0.83 -32.90
C PRO A 366 14.57 0.55 -32.67
N LYS A 367 13.93 1.28 -31.77
CA LYS A 367 12.59 1.80 -32.12
C LYS A 367 12.77 3.05 -32.96
N ILE A 368 13.47 2.88 -34.08
CA ILE A 368 13.23 3.69 -35.26
C ILE A 368 11.89 3.16 -35.78
N VAL A 369 10.81 3.80 -35.34
CA VAL A 369 9.61 3.85 -36.18
C VAL A 369 10.11 4.37 -37.52
N ASN A 370 9.96 3.57 -38.57
CA ASN A 370 10.48 3.86 -39.90
C ASN A 370 10.11 5.31 -40.27
N LEU A 371 11.12 6.15 -40.53
CA LEU A 371 10.93 7.59 -40.72
C LEU A 371 10.04 7.88 -41.94
N ASP A 372 10.01 6.97 -42.91
CA ASP A 372 9.24 7.11 -44.14
C ASP A 372 7.72 6.96 -43.92
N ASP A 373 7.27 6.19 -42.91
CA ASP A 373 5.84 6.07 -42.56
C ASP A 373 5.30 7.31 -41.82
N ILE A 374 6.20 8.15 -41.28
CA ILE A 374 5.86 9.39 -40.61
C ILE A 374 5.64 10.51 -41.67
N TYR A 375 6.43 10.57 -42.74
CA TYR A 375 6.36 11.69 -43.68
C TYR A 375 5.10 11.71 -44.56
N GLU A 376 4.55 10.56 -44.96
CA GLU A 376 3.25 10.56 -45.69
C GLU A 376 2.08 10.88 -44.76
N THR A 377 2.18 10.54 -43.48
CA THR A 377 1.10 10.77 -42.51
C THR A 377 1.07 12.22 -42.02
N PHE A 378 2.20 12.93 -41.94
CA PHE A 378 2.24 14.30 -41.42
C PHE A 378 1.83 15.37 -42.43
N ALA A 379 2.00 15.14 -43.75
CA ALA A 379 1.62 16.11 -44.77
C ALA A 379 0.10 16.19 -45.01
N GLU A 380 -0.65 15.14 -44.71
CA GLU A 380 -2.12 15.12 -44.87
C GLU A 380 -2.90 15.43 -43.58
N LEU A 381 -2.24 15.52 -42.41
CA LEU A 381 -2.91 15.65 -41.11
C LEU A 381 -2.82 17.04 -40.45
N GLU A 382 -2.18 18.03 -41.09
CA GLU A 382 -2.12 19.40 -40.55
C GLU A 382 -3.48 20.13 -40.55
N THR A 383 -4.54 19.53 -41.11
CA THR A 383 -5.88 20.14 -41.12
C THR A 383 -6.90 19.56 -40.12
N ASP A 384 -6.62 18.44 -39.44
CA ASP A 384 -7.67 17.77 -38.61
C ASP A 384 -7.26 17.33 -37.17
N ILE A 385 -6.04 17.65 -36.68
CA ILE A 385 -5.60 17.27 -35.32
C ILE A 385 -5.82 18.39 -34.29
N GLU A 386 -7.07 18.84 -34.13
CA GLU A 386 -7.52 19.50 -32.87
C GLU A 386 -8.48 18.63 -32.06
N MET A 387 -8.79 17.40 -32.48
CA MET A 387 -9.71 16.54 -31.73
C MET A 387 -9.23 15.09 -31.59
N LYS A 388 -8.98 14.72 -30.31
CA LYS A 388 -8.98 13.36 -29.73
C LYS A 388 -7.80 12.43 -30.06
N ASN A 389 -6.71 12.51 -29.29
CA ASN A 389 -5.83 11.35 -29.00
C ASN A 389 -5.14 11.51 -27.63
N GLU A 390 -5.70 10.93 -26.58
CA GLU A 390 -5.25 11.08 -25.17
C GLU A 390 -4.18 10.06 -24.70
N ASN A 391 -3.70 9.13 -25.53
CA ASN A 391 -3.00 7.92 -25.03
C ASN A 391 -1.59 7.63 -25.58
N MET A 392 -0.89 8.60 -26.16
CA MET A 392 0.58 8.54 -26.27
C MET A 392 1.18 9.28 -25.08
N THR A 393 2.28 8.78 -24.49
CA THR A 393 3.03 9.49 -23.45
C THR A 393 3.40 10.86 -24.03
N LYS A 394 2.71 11.92 -23.60
CA LYS A 394 2.91 13.26 -24.15
C LYS A 394 4.39 13.62 -23.98
N ALA A 395 5.10 13.75 -25.09
CA ALA A 395 6.45 14.29 -25.09
C ALA A 395 6.34 15.77 -24.73
N TYR A 396 7.08 16.19 -23.71
CA TYR A 396 7.16 17.58 -23.33
C TYR A 396 8.40 18.18 -23.99
N GLU A 397 8.16 19.10 -24.93
CA GLU A 397 9.18 19.88 -25.61
C GLU A 397 9.66 21.02 -24.71
N ASN A 398 10.88 21.52 -24.96
CA ASN A 398 11.48 22.67 -24.27
C ASN A 398 11.75 22.49 -22.75
N VAL A 399 11.71 21.26 -22.22
CA VAL A 399 12.21 20.99 -20.86
C VAL A 399 13.74 21.07 -20.83
N ILE A 400 14.39 20.46 -21.83
CA ILE A 400 15.82 20.59 -22.09
C ILE A 400 15.98 20.87 -23.59
N THR A 401 16.72 21.91 -23.94
CA THR A 401 16.97 22.28 -25.34
C THR A 401 17.63 21.12 -26.09
N GLY A 402 17.03 20.70 -27.21
CA GLY A 402 17.52 19.58 -28.03
C GLY A 402 17.10 18.18 -27.57
N CYS A 403 16.28 18.08 -26.52
CA CYS A 403 15.79 16.81 -25.99
C CYS A 403 14.26 16.80 -25.78
N LEU A 404 13.68 15.61 -25.84
CA LEU A 404 12.29 15.34 -25.48
C LEU A 404 12.22 14.71 -24.08
N PHE A 405 11.30 15.21 -23.26
CA PHE A 405 11.06 14.71 -21.90
C PHE A 405 9.79 13.87 -21.81
N TYR A 406 9.88 12.69 -21.20
CA TYR A 406 8.74 11.80 -20.96
C TYR A 406 8.57 11.53 -19.46
N LYS A 407 7.37 11.79 -18.93
CA LYS A 407 7.04 11.49 -17.53
C LYS A 407 7.12 9.99 -17.24
N LEU A 408 7.63 9.63 -16.06
CA LEU A 408 7.55 8.26 -15.58
C LEU A 408 6.09 7.83 -15.34
N PRO A 409 5.74 6.57 -15.63
CA PRO A 409 4.38 6.08 -15.46
C PRO A 409 4.00 6.03 -13.98
N HIS A 410 2.94 6.73 -13.60
CA HIS A 410 2.43 6.73 -12.22
C HIS A 410 1.23 5.78 -12.07
N LYS A 411 1.23 4.91 -11.04
CA LYS A 411 0.15 3.95 -10.74
C LYS A 411 -1.26 4.58 -10.82
N GLY A 412 -1.42 5.74 -10.18
CA GLY A 412 -2.69 6.46 -10.06
C GLY A 412 -3.18 7.22 -11.31
N GLY A 413 -2.50 7.15 -12.45
CA GLY A 413 -2.93 7.83 -13.69
C GLY A 413 -1.80 8.58 -14.40
N PRO A 414 -1.95 8.93 -15.69
CA PRO A 414 -0.97 9.74 -16.44
C PRO A 414 -0.85 11.18 -15.92
N ASP A 415 -1.91 11.72 -15.30
CA ASP A 415 -1.94 13.09 -14.78
C ASP A 415 -1.09 13.27 -13.52
N LYS A 416 -0.87 12.20 -12.76
CA LYS A 416 -0.07 12.26 -11.53
C LYS A 416 1.43 12.28 -11.86
N ARG A 417 2.22 12.92 -11.00
CA ARG A 417 3.69 12.99 -11.12
C ARG A 417 4.37 12.01 -10.17
N VAL A 418 5.51 11.48 -10.59
CA VAL A 418 6.35 10.60 -9.76
C VAL A 418 7.27 11.47 -8.91
N GLY A 419 7.22 11.29 -7.60
CA GLY A 419 8.05 12.04 -6.64
C GLY A 419 9.40 11.39 -6.35
N ASN A 420 9.47 10.05 -6.27
CA ASN A 420 10.70 9.30 -6.04
C ASN A 420 10.74 8.02 -6.90
N PRO A 421 11.72 7.85 -7.81
CA PRO A 421 11.87 6.68 -8.66
C PRO A 421 12.40 5.45 -7.91
N LEU A 422 12.86 5.60 -6.67
CA LEU A 422 13.25 4.50 -5.76
C LEU A 422 12.12 4.11 -4.79
N SER A 423 10.91 4.60 -5.03
CA SER A 423 9.74 4.25 -4.20
C SER A 423 9.29 2.80 -4.44
N LYS A 424 8.48 2.27 -3.50
CA LYS A 424 7.95 0.90 -3.53
C LYS A 424 7.29 0.52 -4.87
N ASP A 425 6.64 1.49 -5.53
CA ASP A 425 5.92 1.27 -6.79
C ASP A 425 6.86 0.94 -7.96
N PHE A 426 8.14 1.32 -7.89
CA PHE A 426 9.15 1.10 -8.93
C PHE A 426 10.05 -0.11 -8.68
N LEU A 427 9.92 -0.82 -7.55
CA LEU A 427 10.73 -2.01 -7.26
C LEU A 427 10.54 -3.11 -8.31
N LYS A 428 9.33 -3.29 -8.82
CA LYS A 428 9.06 -4.22 -9.93
C LYS A 428 9.74 -3.80 -11.24
N LYS A 429 9.96 -2.49 -11.42
CA LYS A 429 10.63 -1.94 -12.59
C LYS A 429 12.14 -2.12 -12.54
N VAL A 430 12.69 -2.34 -11.36
CA VAL A 430 14.07 -2.82 -11.21
C VAL A 430 14.17 -4.30 -11.60
N GLU A 431 13.16 -5.12 -11.27
CA GLU A 431 13.13 -6.56 -11.62
C GLU A 431 12.94 -6.81 -13.13
N ASP A 432 12.07 -6.04 -13.79
CA ASP A 432 11.82 -6.18 -15.23
C ASP A 432 12.90 -5.55 -16.12
N GLY A 433 13.94 -4.95 -15.51
CA GLY A 433 15.04 -4.29 -16.21
C GLY A 433 14.68 -2.93 -16.83
N SER A 434 13.48 -2.39 -16.58
CA SER A 434 13.12 -1.05 -17.06
C SER A 434 13.90 0.03 -16.33
N LEU A 435 14.14 -0.11 -15.01
CA LEU A 435 14.87 0.84 -14.18
C LEU A 435 16.23 0.24 -13.80
N THR A 436 17.29 0.77 -14.39
CA THR A 436 18.68 0.28 -14.19
C THR A 436 19.60 1.41 -13.77
N SER A 437 20.82 1.08 -13.34
CA SER A 437 21.89 2.08 -13.13
C SER A 437 22.94 2.02 -14.24
N LEU A 438 23.73 3.09 -14.39
CA LEU A 438 24.86 3.12 -15.31
C LEU A 438 26.06 2.37 -14.70
N ASP A 439 26.15 1.06 -14.99
CA ASP A 439 27.28 0.12 -14.83
C ASP A 439 28.21 0.25 -13.60
N SER A 440 27.67 0.73 -12.47
CA SER A 440 28.36 0.67 -11.18
C SER A 440 27.85 -0.54 -10.40
N GLN A 441 28.74 -1.48 -10.09
CA GLN A 441 28.45 -2.62 -9.20
C GLN A 441 27.87 -2.14 -7.87
N ILE A 442 28.38 -1.01 -7.35
CA ILE A 442 27.91 -0.37 -6.12
C ILE A 442 26.45 0.06 -6.26
N THR A 443 26.08 0.69 -7.37
CA THR A 443 24.72 1.21 -7.56
C THR A 443 23.69 0.08 -7.73
N ASN A 444 24.03 -0.98 -8.45
CA ASN A 444 23.18 -2.17 -8.54
C ASN A 444 23.04 -2.88 -7.18
N SER A 445 24.09 -2.88 -6.36
CA SER A 445 24.03 -3.36 -4.97
C SER A 445 23.03 -2.54 -4.14
N VAL A 446 23.11 -1.20 -4.22
CA VAL A 446 22.19 -0.28 -3.52
C VAL A 446 20.72 -0.50 -3.92
N LEU A 447 20.44 -0.68 -5.22
CA LEU A 447 19.08 -0.97 -5.71
C LEU A 447 18.55 -2.30 -5.12
N ASN A 448 19.38 -3.33 -5.11
CA ASN A 448 19.03 -4.64 -4.57
C ASN A 448 18.88 -4.63 -3.05
N GLN A 449 19.75 -3.95 -2.31
CA GLN A 449 19.63 -3.76 -0.86
C GLN A 449 18.35 -2.99 -0.52
N SER A 450 18.07 -1.88 -1.22
CA SER A 450 16.84 -1.10 -1.02
C SER A 450 15.58 -1.95 -1.21
N LYS A 451 15.57 -2.82 -2.24
CA LYS A 451 14.50 -3.79 -2.48
C LYS A 451 14.31 -4.74 -1.30
N ARG A 452 15.41 -5.29 -0.74
CA ARG A 452 15.39 -6.26 0.36
C ARG A 452 14.78 -5.69 1.64
N ILE A 453 15.14 -4.45 2.01
CA ILE A 453 14.66 -3.79 3.24
C ILE A 453 13.32 -3.07 3.10
N SER A 454 12.84 -2.81 1.88
CA SER A 454 11.64 -1.99 1.64
C SER A 454 10.39 -2.51 2.35
N TYR A 455 10.24 -3.83 2.45
CA TYR A 455 9.09 -4.42 3.15
C TYR A 455 9.16 -4.16 4.66
N TRP A 456 10.29 -4.47 5.31
CA TRP A 456 10.47 -4.24 6.74
C TRP A 456 10.28 -2.77 7.08
N LYS A 457 10.88 -1.84 6.33
CA LYS A 457 10.70 -0.39 6.52
C LYS A 457 9.25 0.08 6.58
N ASN A 458 8.36 -0.58 5.82
CA ASN A 458 6.93 -0.25 5.76
C ASN A 458 6.08 -1.02 6.78
N ALA A 459 6.57 -2.16 7.27
CA ALA A 459 5.81 -3.09 8.13
C ALA A 459 6.27 -3.07 9.59
N SER A 460 7.54 -2.76 9.86
CA SER A 460 8.19 -2.86 11.18
C SER A 460 7.41 -2.13 12.26
N LYS A 461 7.01 -0.87 12.02
CA LYS A 461 6.20 -0.10 12.98
C LYS A 461 4.92 -0.83 13.40
N ARG A 462 4.25 -1.53 12.48
CA ARG A 462 3.01 -2.29 12.76
C ARG A 462 3.30 -3.63 13.43
N ILE A 463 4.42 -4.27 13.10
CA ILE A 463 4.84 -5.56 13.66
C ILE A 463 5.36 -5.36 15.09
N CYS A 464 6.26 -4.40 15.32
CA CYS A 464 6.83 -4.11 16.63
C CYS A 464 5.79 -3.51 17.60
N SER A 465 4.71 -2.91 17.09
CA SER A 465 3.60 -2.43 17.94
C SER A 465 2.65 -3.54 18.42
N GLN A 466 2.83 -4.80 17.97
CA GLN A 466 2.00 -5.90 18.44
C GLN A 466 2.33 -6.21 19.89
N ILE A 467 1.30 -6.31 20.73
CA ILE A 467 1.45 -6.67 22.15
C ILE A 467 1.37 -8.19 22.26
N VAL A 468 2.46 -8.82 22.70
CA VAL A 468 2.50 -10.24 23.01
C VAL A 468 2.26 -10.40 24.51
N LEU A 469 1.20 -11.12 24.85
CA LEU A 469 0.91 -11.48 26.24
C LEU A 469 1.40 -12.90 26.48
N SER A 470 2.35 -13.06 27.40
CA SER A 470 2.85 -14.37 27.84
C SER A 470 1.99 -14.92 28.96
N ASN A 471 1.87 -16.24 29.02
CA ASN A 471 1.32 -16.94 30.19
C ASN A 471 2.33 -16.87 31.35
N ASP A 472 1.88 -17.15 32.58
CA ASP A 472 2.69 -17.07 33.81
C ASP A 472 3.99 -17.88 33.74
N ASN A 473 3.97 -18.99 32.99
CA ASN A 473 5.14 -19.87 32.79
C ASN A 473 6.12 -19.39 31.71
N GLY A 474 5.85 -18.29 31.00
CA GLY A 474 6.70 -17.71 29.95
C GLY A 474 6.83 -18.51 28.64
N ASN A 475 6.47 -19.80 28.64
CA ASN A 475 6.67 -20.71 27.50
C ASN A 475 5.64 -20.58 26.36
N SER A 476 4.55 -19.84 26.56
CA SER A 476 3.51 -19.64 25.56
C SER A 476 2.93 -18.26 25.69
N GLY A 477 2.71 -17.60 24.56
CA GLY A 477 2.05 -16.31 24.51
C GLY A 477 1.03 -16.24 23.39
N ALA A 478 0.34 -15.11 23.31
CA ALA A 478 -0.63 -14.86 22.28
C ALA A 478 -0.69 -13.38 21.91
N ILE A 479 -1.07 -13.14 20.66
CA ILE A 479 -1.45 -11.85 20.13
C ILE A 479 -2.95 -11.90 19.86
N LEU A 480 -3.65 -10.84 20.29
CA LEU A 480 -5.07 -10.63 19.99
C LEU A 480 -5.18 -9.48 18.97
N PRO A 481 -5.39 -9.79 17.68
CA PRO A 481 -5.53 -8.77 16.66
C PRO A 481 -6.76 -7.90 16.94
N ARG A 482 -6.60 -6.57 16.79
CA ARG A 482 -7.71 -5.61 16.88
C ARG A 482 -8.50 -5.60 15.57
N VAL A 483 -9.20 -6.70 15.30
CA VAL A 483 -9.98 -6.87 14.08
C VAL A 483 -11.28 -6.05 14.14
N ILE A 484 -11.52 -5.26 13.10
CA ILE A 484 -12.85 -4.67 12.84
C ILE A 484 -13.59 -5.67 11.97
N VAL A 485 -14.54 -6.41 12.54
CA VAL A 485 -15.18 -7.57 11.89
C VAL A 485 -15.88 -7.21 10.58
N ALA A 486 -16.39 -5.98 10.47
CA ALA A 486 -16.91 -5.43 9.22
C ALA A 486 -16.37 -4.01 8.97
N GLY A 487 -15.08 -3.90 8.64
CA GLY A 487 -14.40 -2.61 8.45
C GLY A 487 -14.60 -1.96 7.08
N THR A 488 -15.33 -2.59 6.17
CA THR A 488 -15.60 -2.11 4.81
C THR A 488 -17.08 -2.20 4.47
N VAL A 489 -17.54 -1.44 3.48
CA VAL A 489 -18.95 -1.49 3.00
C VAL A 489 -19.34 -2.88 2.47
N THR A 490 -18.36 -3.68 2.02
CA THR A 490 -18.59 -5.08 1.60
C THR A 490 -18.67 -6.06 2.76
N ARG A 491 -18.53 -5.56 4.01
CA ARG A 491 -18.50 -6.31 5.27
C ARG A 491 -17.24 -7.13 5.52
N ARG A 492 -16.19 -6.96 4.70
CA ARG A 492 -14.90 -7.62 4.97
C ARG A 492 -14.26 -7.06 6.23
N ALA A 493 -13.64 -7.95 6.99
CA ALA A 493 -12.85 -7.58 8.16
C ALA A 493 -11.63 -6.75 7.77
N VAL A 494 -11.23 -5.85 8.68
CA VAL A 494 -10.04 -5.00 8.51
C VAL A 494 -9.17 -5.13 9.73
N GLU A 495 -7.92 -5.50 9.50
CA GLU A 495 -6.85 -5.42 10.49
C GLU A 495 -5.54 -5.09 9.71
N PRO A 496 -4.76 -4.07 10.13
CA PRO A 496 -3.65 -3.56 9.32
C PRO A 496 -2.40 -4.45 9.19
N THR A 497 -2.25 -5.50 9.97
CA THR A 497 -0.98 -6.25 10.12
C THR A 497 -1.12 -7.67 9.59
N TRP A 498 -2.00 -8.45 10.20
CA TRP A 498 -2.25 -9.87 9.96
C TRP A 498 -3.13 -10.12 8.74
N LEU A 499 -4.18 -9.32 8.53
CA LEU A 499 -5.02 -9.43 7.33
C LEU A 499 -4.36 -8.85 6.07
N THR A 500 -3.19 -8.23 6.21
CA THR A 500 -2.37 -7.74 5.09
C THR A 500 -1.00 -8.42 5.01
N ALA A 501 -0.76 -9.42 5.86
CA ALA A 501 0.52 -10.12 5.94
C ALA A 501 0.83 -10.78 4.59
N SER A 502 2.01 -10.48 4.04
CA SER A 502 2.44 -11.09 2.80
C SER A 502 2.86 -12.54 3.01
N ASN A 503 2.84 -13.33 1.94
CA ASN A 503 3.50 -14.62 1.93
C ASN A 503 5.03 -14.45 1.89
N VAL A 504 5.73 -15.53 2.22
CA VAL A 504 7.19 -15.55 2.30
C VAL A 504 7.81 -15.28 0.93
N VAL A 505 8.82 -14.41 0.90
CA VAL A 505 9.67 -14.12 -0.26
C VAL A 505 11.12 -14.11 0.20
N THR A 506 11.96 -14.95 -0.39
CA THR A 506 13.35 -15.19 0.05
C THR A 506 14.15 -13.90 0.20
N ASP A 507 14.02 -12.99 -0.77
CA ASP A 507 14.79 -11.76 -0.87
C ASP A 507 14.18 -10.59 -0.09
N ARG A 508 13.19 -10.85 0.78
CA ARG A 508 12.46 -9.81 1.49
C ARG A 508 12.54 -10.05 3.00
N LEU A 509 13.21 -9.12 3.67
CA LEU A 509 13.40 -9.14 5.11
C LEU A 509 12.05 -9.13 5.86
N GLY A 510 11.86 -10.05 6.80
CA GLY A 510 10.64 -10.17 7.62
C GLY A 510 9.39 -10.62 6.87
N SER A 511 9.52 -11.19 5.68
CA SER A 511 8.37 -11.72 4.92
C SER A 511 7.80 -13.02 5.50
N GLU A 512 8.52 -13.66 6.42
CA GLU A 512 8.15 -14.86 7.17
C GLU A 512 7.25 -14.59 8.39
N LEU A 513 6.75 -13.37 8.56
CA LEU A 513 5.90 -12.95 9.69
C LEU A 513 4.79 -13.96 10.04
N LYS A 514 4.09 -14.51 9.03
CA LYS A 514 3.02 -15.50 9.27
C LYS A 514 3.55 -16.72 10.05
N SER A 515 4.73 -17.21 9.68
CA SER A 515 5.34 -18.41 10.25
C SER A 515 5.78 -18.24 11.71
N MET A 516 5.84 -17.01 12.22
CA MET A 516 6.09 -16.72 13.64
C MET A 516 4.87 -16.98 14.52
N ILE A 517 3.68 -17.09 13.93
CA ILE A 517 2.50 -17.60 14.61
C ILE A 517 2.65 -19.12 14.71
N GLN A 518 2.85 -19.59 15.93
CA GLN A 518 3.22 -20.97 16.25
C GLN A 518 2.26 -21.51 17.30
N CYS A 519 1.81 -22.75 17.09
CA CYS A 519 0.95 -23.43 18.03
C CYS A 519 1.69 -23.70 19.35
N PRO A 520 1.01 -23.62 20.51
CA PRO A 520 1.55 -24.16 21.74
C PRO A 520 1.67 -25.69 21.63
N GLU A 521 2.49 -26.28 22.50
CA GLU A 521 2.67 -27.73 22.55
C GLU A 521 1.33 -28.45 22.72
N GLY A 522 1.14 -29.53 21.96
CA GLY A 522 -0.10 -30.30 21.95
C GLY A 522 -1.19 -29.75 21.03
N TYR A 523 -0.96 -28.69 20.25
CA TYR A 523 -1.93 -28.14 19.29
C TYR A 523 -1.38 -28.08 17.86
N HIS A 524 -2.31 -28.03 16.89
CA HIS A 524 -2.03 -27.81 15.47
C HIS A 524 -3.02 -26.79 14.89
N PHE A 525 -2.58 -26.05 13.89
CA PHE A 525 -3.46 -25.37 12.98
C PHE A 525 -4.07 -26.36 12.01
N VAL A 526 -5.38 -26.27 11.83
CA VAL A 526 -6.13 -26.97 10.79
C VAL A 526 -6.82 -25.92 9.94
N GLY A 527 -6.65 -25.99 8.63
CA GLY A 527 -7.30 -25.02 7.76
C GLY A 527 -7.15 -25.29 6.29
N ALA A 528 -7.84 -24.50 5.48
CA ALA A 528 -7.79 -24.63 4.03
C ALA A 528 -7.93 -23.26 3.35
N ASP A 529 -7.52 -23.18 2.09
CA ASP A 529 -7.80 -22.06 1.20
C ASP A 529 -9.08 -22.38 0.40
N VAL A 530 -10.02 -21.44 0.34
CA VAL A 530 -11.24 -21.63 -0.45
C VAL A 530 -10.95 -21.25 -1.90
N ASP A 531 -10.59 -22.25 -2.71
CA ASP A 531 -10.25 -22.07 -4.11
C ASP A 531 -11.32 -21.26 -4.88
N SER A 532 -10.88 -20.11 -5.41
CA SER A 532 -11.66 -19.27 -6.33
C SER A 532 -13.08 -18.95 -5.83
N GLN A 533 -13.26 -18.76 -4.53
CA GLN A 533 -14.57 -18.56 -3.87
C GLN A 533 -15.47 -17.56 -4.61
N GLU A 534 -14.98 -16.33 -4.83
CA GLU A 534 -15.76 -15.27 -5.45
C GLU A 534 -16.10 -15.56 -6.91
N LEU A 535 -15.19 -16.24 -7.62
CA LEU A 535 -15.38 -16.64 -9.01
C LEU A 535 -16.46 -17.72 -9.12
N TRP A 536 -16.45 -18.70 -8.20
CA TRP A 536 -17.49 -19.72 -8.12
C TRP A 536 -18.86 -19.10 -7.83
N ILE A 537 -18.96 -18.20 -6.85
CA ILE A 537 -20.22 -17.48 -6.55
C ILE A 537 -20.71 -16.71 -7.79
N ALA A 538 -19.81 -16.02 -8.49
CA ALA A 538 -20.14 -15.28 -9.70
C ALA A 538 -20.63 -16.21 -10.83
N SER A 539 -20.00 -17.38 -10.99
CA SER A 539 -20.42 -18.41 -11.95
C SER A 539 -21.80 -18.98 -11.63
N LEU A 540 -22.07 -19.27 -10.35
CA LEU A 540 -23.34 -19.78 -9.86
C LEU A 540 -24.50 -18.80 -10.11
N ILE A 541 -24.26 -17.50 -9.90
CA ILE A 541 -25.22 -16.43 -10.22
C ILE A 541 -25.53 -16.40 -11.72
N GLY A 542 -24.51 -16.57 -12.56
CA GLY A 542 -24.65 -16.63 -14.02
C GLY A 542 -25.46 -17.84 -14.49
N ASP A 543 -25.13 -19.02 -13.99
CA ASP A 543 -25.78 -20.30 -14.31
C ASP A 543 -27.25 -20.31 -13.87
N SER A 544 -27.54 -19.77 -12.68
CA SER A 544 -28.91 -19.62 -12.14
C SER A 544 -29.78 -18.74 -13.03
N HIS A 545 -29.24 -17.63 -13.53
CA HIS A 545 -29.96 -16.72 -14.42
C HIS A 545 -30.11 -17.28 -15.85
N TYR A 546 -29.22 -18.15 -16.32
CA TYR A 546 -29.30 -18.69 -17.67
C TYR A 546 -30.29 -19.87 -17.79
N SER A 547 -30.02 -20.97 -17.10
CA SER A 547 -30.81 -22.21 -17.23
C SER A 547 -31.10 -22.92 -15.92
N GLY A 548 -30.50 -22.48 -14.80
CA GLY A 548 -30.62 -23.16 -13.51
C GLY A 548 -29.87 -24.50 -13.46
N ILE A 549 -28.89 -24.71 -14.35
CA ILE A 549 -28.02 -25.90 -14.38
C ILE A 549 -26.56 -25.47 -14.18
N HIS A 550 -25.85 -26.15 -13.29
CA HIS A 550 -24.42 -25.90 -13.03
C HIS A 550 -23.60 -26.04 -14.32
N GLY A 551 -22.69 -25.10 -14.56
CA GLY A 551 -21.81 -25.12 -15.73
C GLY A 551 -22.49 -24.78 -17.05
N SER A 552 -23.73 -24.27 -17.04
CA SER A 552 -24.47 -23.95 -18.26
C SER A 552 -23.98 -22.70 -18.98
N THR A 553 -23.26 -21.81 -18.28
CA THR A 553 -22.59 -20.65 -18.88
C THR A 553 -21.11 -20.94 -19.14
N GLY A 554 -20.49 -20.16 -20.04
CA GLY A 554 -19.06 -20.30 -20.33
C GLY A 554 -18.18 -20.09 -19.10
N ILE A 555 -18.54 -19.15 -18.22
CA ILE A 555 -17.87 -18.96 -16.92
C ILE A 555 -18.07 -20.17 -16.00
N GLY A 556 -19.30 -20.68 -15.86
CA GLY A 556 -19.60 -21.88 -15.07
C GLY A 556 -18.78 -23.09 -15.50
N TRP A 557 -18.73 -23.36 -16.82
CA TRP A 557 -17.95 -24.46 -17.36
C TRP A 557 -16.45 -24.33 -17.08
N MET A 558 -15.88 -23.15 -17.33
CA MET A 558 -14.46 -22.88 -17.06
C MET A 558 -14.10 -22.96 -15.58
N THR A 559 -15.03 -22.65 -14.68
CA THR A 559 -14.80 -22.72 -13.22
C THR A 559 -14.92 -24.14 -12.68
N LEU A 560 -15.86 -24.96 -13.20
CA LEU A 560 -16.11 -26.31 -12.67
C LEU A 560 -15.17 -27.38 -13.25
N GLN A 561 -14.85 -27.28 -14.55
CA GLN A 561 -14.07 -28.30 -15.28
C GLN A 561 -12.71 -27.77 -15.77
N GLY A 562 -12.47 -26.47 -15.70
CA GLY A 562 -11.24 -25.86 -16.18
C GLY A 562 -10.04 -26.23 -15.31
N ASN A 563 -8.95 -26.64 -15.94
CA ASN A 563 -7.70 -27.00 -15.29
C ASN A 563 -6.58 -26.06 -15.72
N LYS A 564 -5.72 -25.70 -14.76
CA LYS A 564 -4.51 -24.91 -15.01
C LYS A 564 -3.52 -25.67 -15.89
N ALA A 565 -3.35 -26.97 -15.67
CA ALA A 565 -2.39 -27.78 -16.42
C ALA A 565 -2.75 -27.87 -17.92
N ASP A 566 -4.05 -28.00 -18.21
CA ASP A 566 -4.56 -28.14 -19.58
C ASP A 566 -4.79 -26.79 -20.27
N GLY A 567 -4.54 -25.67 -19.58
CA GLY A 567 -4.81 -24.32 -20.08
C GLY A 567 -6.29 -24.06 -20.37
N THR A 568 -7.20 -24.84 -19.78
CA THR A 568 -8.64 -24.76 -19.99
C THR A 568 -9.34 -23.84 -18.98
N ASP A 569 -8.65 -23.45 -17.91
CA ASP A 569 -9.16 -22.48 -16.94
C ASP A 569 -9.31 -21.07 -17.53
N MET A 570 -10.21 -20.28 -16.91
CA MET A 570 -10.53 -18.93 -17.38
C MET A 570 -9.30 -18.04 -17.54
N HIS A 571 -8.33 -18.12 -16.61
CA HIS A 571 -7.14 -17.26 -16.68
C HIS A 571 -6.25 -17.63 -17.86
N SER A 572 -6.05 -18.92 -18.10
CA SER A 572 -5.28 -19.41 -19.25
C SER A 572 -5.98 -19.09 -20.58
N LYS A 573 -7.32 -19.20 -20.65
CA LYS A 573 -8.07 -18.81 -21.86
C LYS A 573 -7.99 -17.32 -22.15
N THR A 574 -8.13 -16.46 -21.13
CA THR A 574 -7.90 -15.01 -21.31
C THR A 574 -6.46 -14.74 -21.74
N ALA A 575 -5.47 -15.37 -21.07
CA ALA A 575 -4.05 -15.21 -21.39
C ALA A 575 -3.75 -15.56 -22.85
N ALA A 576 -4.28 -16.67 -23.35
CA ALA A 576 -4.11 -17.10 -24.73
C ALA A 576 -4.79 -16.15 -25.75
N SER A 577 -5.96 -15.57 -25.44
CA SER A 577 -6.68 -14.67 -26.36
C SER A 577 -5.92 -13.36 -26.65
N ILE A 578 -5.10 -12.90 -25.70
CA ILE A 578 -4.36 -11.62 -25.78
C ILE A 578 -2.85 -11.72 -25.65
N ASN A 579 -2.31 -12.93 -25.58
CA ASN A 579 -0.87 -13.23 -25.49
C ASN A 579 -0.16 -12.54 -24.31
N ILE A 580 -0.66 -12.80 -23.10
CA ILE A 580 -0.03 -12.36 -21.84
C ILE A 580 0.22 -13.56 -20.92
N SER A 581 0.96 -13.36 -19.83
CA SER A 581 1.13 -14.43 -18.84
C SER A 581 -0.19 -14.72 -18.09
N ARG A 582 -0.32 -15.95 -17.57
CA ARG A 582 -1.50 -16.36 -16.80
C ARG A 582 -1.70 -15.50 -15.54
N ASP A 583 -0.61 -15.12 -14.87
CA ASP A 583 -0.69 -14.32 -13.63
C ASP A 583 -1.14 -12.88 -13.91
N GLU A 584 -0.73 -12.31 -15.03
CA GLU A 584 -1.26 -11.02 -15.50
C GLU A 584 -2.74 -11.13 -15.90
N ALA A 585 -3.12 -12.21 -16.60
CA ALA A 585 -4.51 -12.47 -16.95
C ALA A 585 -5.39 -12.67 -15.69
N LYS A 586 -4.83 -13.24 -14.63
CA LYS A 586 -5.50 -13.34 -13.31
C LYS A 586 -5.84 -11.95 -12.78
N VAL A 587 -4.85 -11.06 -12.71
CA VAL A 587 -5.06 -9.67 -12.26
C VAL A 587 -6.11 -8.96 -13.12
N LEU A 588 -6.03 -9.12 -14.44
CA LEU A 588 -6.95 -8.50 -15.38
C LEU A 588 -8.40 -9.03 -15.25
N ASN A 589 -8.58 -10.35 -15.14
CA ASN A 589 -9.90 -10.98 -15.00
C ASN A 589 -10.59 -10.51 -13.71
N TYR A 590 -9.90 -10.54 -12.58
CA TYR A 590 -10.47 -10.03 -11.32
C TYR A 590 -10.81 -8.55 -11.42
N ALA A 591 -9.92 -7.72 -11.96
CA ALA A 591 -10.20 -6.31 -12.15
C ALA A 591 -11.45 -6.09 -13.03
N ARG A 592 -11.62 -6.87 -14.11
CA ARG A 592 -12.76 -6.80 -15.05
C ARG A 592 -14.08 -7.23 -14.40
N ILE A 593 -14.08 -8.35 -13.68
CA ILE A 593 -15.25 -8.87 -12.96
C ILE A 593 -15.69 -7.82 -11.93
N TYR A 594 -14.73 -7.21 -11.24
CA TYR A 594 -14.96 -6.11 -10.31
C TYR A 594 -15.08 -4.73 -10.98
N GLY A 595 -15.67 -4.67 -12.17
CA GLY A 595 -16.14 -3.40 -12.74
C GLY A 595 -15.07 -2.49 -13.34
N SER A 596 -13.81 -2.91 -13.44
CA SER A 596 -12.81 -2.17 -14.22
C SER A 596 -13.19 -2.17 -15.70
N GLY A 597 -13.15 -0.98 -16.32
CA GLY A 597 -13.55 -0.79 -17.71
C GLY A 597 -12.44 -1.09 -18.72
N GLN A 598 -12.78 -0.97 -20.01
CA GLN A 598 -11.83 -1.10 -21.12
C GLN A 598 -10.60 -0.16 -21.00
N PRO A 599 -10.71 1.09 -20.51
CA PRO A 599 -9.54 1.97 -20.36
C PRO A 599 -8.49 1.38 -19.41
N PHE A 600 -8.93 0.82 -18.28
CA PHE A 600 -8.03 0.16 -17.33
C PHE A 600 -7.34 -1.04 -17.98
N ALA A 601 -8.09 -1.89 -18.70
CA ALA A 601 -7.53 -3.04 -19.38
C ALA A 601 -6.50 -2.65 -20.45
N SER A 602 -6.78 -1.64 -21.27
CA SER A 602 -5.81 -1.15 -22.26
C SER A 602 -4.51 -0.67 -21.61
N ARG A 603 -4.62 0.09 -20.52
CA ARG A 603 -3.46 0.57 -19.76
C ARG A 603 -2.67 -0.57 -19.11
N PHE A 604 -3.37 -1.56 -18.57
CA PHE A 604 -2.76 -2.74 -17.98
C PHE A 604 -1.97 -3.53 -19.04
N LEU A 605 -2.53 -3.73 -20.23
CA LEU A 605 -1.85 -4.43 -21.32
C LEU A 605 -0.57 -3.70 -21.78
N MET A 606 -0.61 -2.36 -21.84
CA MET A 606 0.58 -1.56 -22.15
C MET A 606 1.65 -1.62 -21.04
N GLN A 607 1.23 -1.77 -19.78
CA GLN A 607 2.16 -1.92 -18.65
C GLN A 607 2.83 -3.29 -18.64
N SER A 608 2.08 -4.33 -19.02
CA SER A 608 2.54 -5.71 -19.14
C SER A 608 3.45 -5.92 -20.35
N ASN A 609 3.12 -5.30 -21.48
CA ASN A 609 3.93 -5.36 -22.69
C ASN A 609 4.23 -3.95 -23.21
N PRO A 610 5.40 -3.37 -22.85
CA PRO A 610 5.81 -2.04 -23.31
C PRO A 610 6.01 -1.92 -24.83
N LEU A 611 6.09 -3.04 -25.55
CA LEU A 611 6.22 -3.03 -27.01
C LEU A 611 4.87 -2.82 -27.72
N LEU A 612 3.76 -3.05 -27.01
CA LEU A 612 2.39 -3.00 -27.54
C LEU A 612 1.94 -1.55 -27.78
N ASP A 613 1.44 -1.26 -28.98
CA ASP A 613 0.91 0.07 -29.31
C ASP A 613 -0.42 0.35 -28.58
N ALA A 614 -0.73 1.63 -28.33
CA ALA A 614 -1.96 2.05 -27.66
C ALA A 614 -3.22 1.67 -28.44
N LYS A 615 -3.17 1.69 -29.79
CA LYS A 615 -4.28 1.26 -30.64
C LYS A 615 -4.51 -0.25 -30.51
N GLU A 616 -3.43 -1.03 -30.60
CA GLU A 616 -3.46 -2.48 -30.42
C GLU A 616 -3.95 -2.87 -29.01
N ALA A 617 -3.51 -2.14 -27.97
CA ALA A 617 -3.97 -2.33 -26.59
C ALA A 617 -5.48 -2.13 -26.44
N LYS A 618 -6.01 -1.09 -27.09
CA LYS A 618 -7.44 -0.77 -27.08
C LYS A 618 -8.25 -1.82 -27.83
N GLU A 619 -7.73 -2.31 -28.95
CA GLU A 619 -8.35 -3.39 -29.72
C GLU A 619 -8.37 -4.72 -28.96
N LYS A 620 -7.25 -5.12 -28.35
CA LYS A 620 -7.18 -6.30 -27.47
C LYS A 620 -8.11 -6.18 -26.26
N ALA A 621 -8.15 -5.01 -25.61
CA ALA A 621 -9.09 -4.75 -24.52
C ALA A 621 -10.55 -4.86 -25.00
N LYS A 622 -10.89 -4.26 -26.15
CA LYS A 622 -12.24 -4.36 -26.72
C LYS A 622 -12.61 -5.79 -27.08
N LYS A 623 -11.68 -6.56 -27.65
CA LYS A 623 -11.84 -7.99 -27.96
C LYS A 623 -12.21 -8.78 -26.71
N ILE A 624 -11.42 -8.69 -25.64
CA ILE A 624 -11.71 -9.39 -24.38
C ILE A 624 -13.09 -9.02 -23.83
N PHE A 625 -13.42 -7.74 -23.74
CA PHE A 625 -14.71 -7.33 -23.18
C PHE A 625 -15.89 -7.80 -24.04
N THR A 626 -15.70 -7.88 -25.36
CA THR A 626 -16.72 -8.41 -26.27
C THR A 626 -16.86 -9.92 -26.13
N GLU A 627 -15.76 -10.66 -26.00
CA GLU A 627 -15.76 -12.12 -25.78
C GLU A 627 -16.35 -12.50 -24.41
N THR A 628 -16.12 -11.70 -23.38
CA THR A 628 -16.56 -12.04 -22.02
C THR A 628 -17.83 -11.35 -21.58
N LYS A 629 -17.88 -10.01 -21.50
CA LYS A 629 -19.11 -9.29 -21.11
C LYS A 629 -20.17 -9.35 -22.22
N GLY A 630 -19.75 -9.39 -23.48
CA GLY A 630 -20.65 -9.39 -24.62
C GLY A 630 -20.99 -7.99 -25.12
N ARG A 631 -22.06 -7.89 -25.91
CA ARG A 631 -22.59 -6.63 -26.46
C ARG A 631 -23.88 -6.25 -25.74
N ARG A 632 -24.03 -4.96 -25.40
CA ARG A 632 -25.26 -4.44 -24.80
C ARG A 632 -26.30 -4.21 -25.89
N LYS A 633 -27.47 -4.87 -25.78
CA LYS A 633 -28.63 -4.66 -26.65
C LYS A 633 -29.77 -4.05 -25.85
N LYS A 634 -30.56 -3.18 -26.50
CA LYS A 634 -31.80 -2.64 -25.95
C LYS A 634 -32.89 -3.69 -26.08
N LEU A 635 -33.55 -4.03 -24.98
CA LEU A 635 -34.74 -4.87 -24.99
C LEU A 635 -35.96 -3.99 -24.71
N PHE A 636 -36.94 -4.09 -25.61
CA PHE A 636 -38.24 -3.47 -25.41
C PHE A 636 -39.15 -4.51 -24.76
N LYS A 637 -39.43 -4.36 -23.47
CA LYS A 637 -40.54 -5.09 -22.86
C LYS A 637 -41.84 -4.42 -23.30
N LYS A 638 -42.67 -5.13 -24.06
CA LYS A 638 -44.11 -4.82 -24.12
C LYS A 638 -44.72 -5.39 -22.86
N ASP A 639 -45.08 -4.55 -21.91
CA ASP A 639 -45.93 -4.99 -20.82
C ASP A 639 -47.31 -5.32 -21.41
N PHE A 640 -47.70 -6.59 -21.37
CA PHE A 640 -49.07 -7.04 -21.67
C PHE A 640 -49.98 -6.77 -20.45
N ASN A 641 -49.94 -5.56 -19.91
CA ASN A 641 -50.91 -5.11 -18.92
C ASN A 641 -51.76 -4.00 -19.57
N GLU A 642 -53.06 -4.26 -19.69
CA GLU A 642 -54.10 -3.37 -20.26
C GLU A 642 -54.39 -2.13 -19.39
N SER A 643 -53.36 -1.44 -18.90
CA SER A 643 -53.51 -0.17 -18.22
C SER A 643 -52.68 0.89 -18.94
N LYS A 644 -53.37 1.96 -19.36
CA LYS A 644 -52.93 3.07 -20.21
C LYS A 644 -51.78 3.92 -19.62
N ASP A 645 -50.60 3.33 -19.44
CA ASP A 645 -49.36 4.08 -19.25
C ASP A 645 -48.27 3.51 -20.17
N ASN A 646 -48.07 4.18 -21.31
CA ASN A 646 -47.02 3.89 -22.29
C ASN A 646 -45.62 4.30 -21.79
N ASN A 647 -45.22 3.90 -20.59
CA ASN A 647 -43.82 4.01 -20.17
C ASN A 647 -43.07 2.77 -20.65
N VAL A 648 -42.56 2.84 -21.89
CA VAL A 648 -41.61 1.86 -22.42
C VAL A 648 -40.33 1.92 -21.58
N ASN A 649 -40.20 1.04 -20.60
CA ASN A 649 -38.97 0.91 -19.84
C ASN A 649 -37.89 0.27 -20.74
N GLU A 650 -37.01 1.11 -21.31
CA GLU A 650 -35.83 0.68 -22.07
C GLU A 650 -34.84 -0.02 -21.13
N LYS A 651 -34.85 -1.37 -21.10
CA LYS A 651 -33.84 -2.12 -20.33
C LYS A 651 -32.70 -2.58 -21.25
N ARG A 652 -31.47 -2.26 -20.87
CA ARG A 652 -30.26 -2.67 -21.60
C ARG A 652 -29.71 -3.94 -20.97
N GLN A 653 -29.44 -4.96 -21.79
CA GLN A 653 -28.89 -6.24 -21.33
C GLN A 653 -27.70 -6.67 -22.20
N TRP A 654 -26.78 -7.39 -21.59
CA TRP A 654 -25.59 -7.97 -22.22
C TRP A 654 -25.93 -9.29 -22.93
N PHE A 655 -25.37 -9.49 -24.12
CA PHE A 655 -25.56 -10.71 -24.93
C PHE A 655 -24.26 -11.15 -25.61
N GLY A 656 -24.10 -12.47 -25.77
CA GLY A 656 -23.09 -13.07 -26.63
C GLY A 656 -21.68 -13.13 -26.05
N GLY A 657 -21.50 -12.82 -24.77
CA GLY A 657 -20.25 -13.05 -24.05
C GLY A 657 -20.37 -14.19 -23.04
N THR A 658 -19.23 -14.77 -22.64
CA THR A 658 -19.17 -15.89 -21.68
C THR A 658 -19.73 -15.56 -20.29
N GLU A 659 -19.74 -14.29 -19.92
CA GLU A 659 -20.14 -13.75 -18.61
C GLU A 659 -21.43 -12.90 -18.68
N SER A 660 -22.07 -12.79 -19.86
CA SER A 660 -23.20 -11.88 -20.08
C SER A 660 -24.35 -12.12 -19.09
N HIS A 661 -24.71 -13.39 -18.84
CA HIS A 661 -25.78 -13.74 -17.90
C HIS A 661 -25.47 -13.37 -16.46
N MET A 662 -24.21 -13.55 -16.03
CA MET A 662 -23.75 -13.11 -14.72
C MET A 662 -23.88 -11.58 -14.57
N PHE A 663 -23.38 -10.79 -15.53
CA PHE A 663 -23.51 -9.33 -15.47
C PHE A 663 -24.97 -8.86 -15.49
N ASN A 664 -25.82 -9.50 -16.29
CA ASN A 664 -27.26 -9.17 -16.30
C ASN A 664 -27.91 -9.38 -14.93
N LYS A 665 -27.61 -10.50 -14.27
CA LYS A 665 -28.17 -10.78 -12.94
C LYS A 665 -27.58 -9.88 -11.86
N LEU A 666 -26.29 -9.58 -11.92
CA LEU A 666 -25.65 -8.63 -11.00
C LEU A 666 -26.20 -7.20 -11.18
N GLU A 667 -26.39 -6.75 -12.42
CA GLU A 667 -27.02 -5.45 -12.71
C GLU A 667 -28.48 -5.43 -12.23
N GLU A 668 -29.24 -6.52 -12.40
CA GLU A 668 -30.62 -6.64 -11.89
C GLU A 668 -30.69 -6.49 -10.37
N ILE A 669 -29.84 -7.20 -9.62
CA ILE A 669 -29.77 -7.07 -8.15
C ILE A 669 -29.31 -5.67 -7.76
N ALA A 670 -28.32 -5.12 -8.47
CA ALA A 670 -27.82 -3.78 -8.25
C ALA A 670 -28.79 -2.69 -8.74
N GLU A 671 -29.87 -2.97 -9.45
CA GLU A 671 -30.89 -1.96 -9.78
C GLU A 671 -32.11 -2.06 -8.85
N SER A 672 -32.25 -3.17 -8.13
CA SER A 672 -33.36 -3.37 -7.20
C SER A 672 -33.42 -2.26 -6.13
N PRO A 673 -34.63 -1.85 -5.69
CA PRO A 673 -34.79 -0.77 -4.71
C PRO A 673 -34.06 -1.06 -3.39
N GLU A 674 -33.99 -2.34 -3.02
CA GLU A 674 -33.29 -2.84 -1.85
C GLU A 674 -32.27 -3.92 -2.26
N PRO A 675 -31.07 -3.54 -2.73
CA PRO A 675 -30.06 -4.51 -3.16
C PRO A 675 -29.67 -5.43 -2.00
N ARG A 676 -29.82 -6.74 -2.22
CA ARG A 676 -29.57 -7.79 -1.24
C ARG A 676 -28.61 -8.83 -1.78
N THR A 677 -27.80 -9.43 -0.90
CA THR A 677 -27.04 -10.62 -1.26
C THR A 677 -28.01 -11.78 -1.51
N PRO A 678 -27.72 -12.65 -2.49
CA PRO A 678 -28.65 -13.69 -2.93
C PRO A 678 -28.86 -14.83 -1.92
N VAL A 679 -27.91 -15.07 -1.01
CA VAL A 679 -27.96 -16.23 -0.09
C VAL A 679 -28.51 -15.86 1.28
N LEU A 680 -27.89 -14.90 1.98
CA LEU A 680 -28.31 -14.48 3.33
C LEU A 680 -29.23 -13.24 3.32
N GLY A 681 -29.51 -12.65 2.16
CA GLY A 681 -30.41 -11.51 2.05
C GLY A 681 -29.87 -10.22 2.68
N CYS A 682 -28.55 -10.10 2.83
CA CYS A 682 -27.91 -8.96 3.46
C CYS A 682 -28.04 -7.71 2.58
N ARG A 683 -28.44 -6.57 3.13
CA ARG A 683 -28.61 -5.32 2.37
C ARG A 683 -27.33 -4.49 2.25
N ILE A 684 -27.21 -3.73 1.17
CA ILE A 684 -26.12 -2.76 0.98
C ILE A 684 -26.24 -1.58 1.97
N SER A 685 -25.13 -0.89 2.21
CA SER A 685 -25.12 0.38 2.95
C SER A 685 -26.13 1.37 2.37
N ARG A 686 -26.86 2.06 3.23
CA ARG A 686 -27.86 3.08 2.89
C ARG A 686 -27.31 4.15 1.95
N ALA A 687 -26.03 4.50 2.12
CA ALA A 687 -25.35 5.50 1.30
C ALA A 687 -25.12 5.07 -0.17
N LEU A 688 -25.43 3.81 -0.52
CA LEU A 688 -25.30 3.24 -1.87
C LEU A 688 -26.62 2.66 -2.39
N GLU A 689 -27.74 2.87 -1.69
CA GLU A 689 -29.05 2.46 -2.19
C GLU A 689 -29.43 3.30 -3.42
N PRO A 690 -30.10 2.71 -4.43
CA PRO A 690 -30.40 3.42 -5.68
C PRO A 690 -31.32 4.62 -5.47
N GLN A 691 -32.14 4.60 -4.42
CA GLN A 691 -32.98 5.73 -4.03
C GLN A 691 -32.14 6.97 -3.65
N VAL A 692 -30.92 6.76 -3.15
CA VAL A 692 -30.01 7.82 -2.69
C VAL A 692 -29.05 8.24 -3.80
N VAL A 693 -28.36 7.28 -4.42
CA VAL A 693 -27.31 7.55 -5.41
C VAL A 693 -27.78 7.49 -6.86
N LYS A 694 -29.05 7.15 -7.13
CA LYS A 694 -29.60 6.98 -8.48
C LYS A 694 -28.71 6.03 -9.31
N ASP A 695 -28.27 6.47 -10.49
CA ASP A 695 -27.43 5.70 -11.40
C ASP A 695 -25.93 5.77 -11.09
N TYR A 696 -25.52 6.59 -10.11
CA TYR A 696 -24.11 6.69 -9.72
C TYR A 696 -23.67 5.43 -8.96
N TYR A 697 -22.36 5.17 -8.96
CA TYR A 697 -21.73 4.06 -8.23
C TYR A 697 -22.18 2.64 -8.65
N MET A 698 -22.76 2.47 -9.84
CA MET A 698 -23.21 1.15 -10.32
C MET A 698 -22.12 0.07 -10.27
N THR A 699 -20.88 0.40 -10.65
CA THR A 699 -19.73 -0.51 -10.56
C THR A 699 -19.44 -0.93 -9.12
N SER A 700 -19.52 -0.01 -8.16
CA SER A 700 -19.31 -0.31 -6.73
C SER A 700 -20.42 -1.22 -6.18
N ARG A 701 -21.65 -1.04 -6.63
CA ARG A 701 -22.82 -1.85 -6.22
C ARG A 701 -22.74 -3.27 -6.78
N VAL A 702 -22.38 -3.42 -8.05
CA VAL A 702 -22.13 -4.72 -8.69
C VAL A 702 -20.99 -5.47 -7.97
N ASN A 703 -19.88 -4.79 -7.68
CA ASN A 703 -18.76 -5.39 -6.95
C ASN A 703 -19.17 -5.82 -5.53
N TRP A 704 -19.99 -4.99 -4.88
CA TRP A 704 -20.47 -5.27 -3.53
C TRP A 704 -21.26 -6.58 -3.48
N ILE A 705 -22.07 -6.92 -4.48
CA ILE A 705 -22.86 -8.16 -4.48
C ILE A 705 -21.95 -9.38 -4.35
N VAL A 706 -20.92 -9.50 -5.19
CA VAL A 706 -20.01 -10.66 -5.17
C VAL A 706 -19.17 -10.67 -3.89
N GLN A 707 -18.55 -9.54 -3.54
CA GLN A 707 -17.67 -9.47 -2.37
C GLN A 707 -18.41 -9.70 -1.05
N SER A 708 -19.62 -9.15 -0.93
CA SER A 708 -20.44 -9.33 0.26
C SER A 708 -21.04 -10.74 0.30
N SER A 709 -21.31 -11.37 -0.84
CA SER A 709 -21.65 -12.81 -0.87
C SER A 709 -20.47 -13.70 -0.47
N GLY A 710 -19.22 -13.31 -0.75
CA GLY A 710 -18.04 -13.98 -0.21
C GLY A 710 -17.97 -13.91 1.32
N VAL A 711 -18.38 -12.79 1.93
CA VAL A 711 -18.51 -12.68 3.39
C VAL A 711 -19.65 -13.55 3.93
N ASP A 712 -20.77 -13.69 3.20
CA ASP A 712 -21.85 -14.62 3.57
C ASP A 712 -21.33 -16.05 3.64
N PHE A 713 -20.53 -16.46 2.66
CA PHE A 713 -19.90 -17.77 2.61
C PHE A 713 -18.97 -17.98 3.81
N LEU A 714 -18.13 -17.00 4.13
CA LEU A 714 -17.27 -17.02 5.31
C LEU A 714 -18.08 -17.19 6.61
N HIS A 715 -19.15 -16.42 6.79
CA HIS A 715 -19.99 -16.53 7.98
C HIS A 715 -20.65 -17.90 8.12
N ILE A 716 -21.17 -18.47 7.02
CA ILE A 716 -21.74 -19.83 7.03
C ILE A 716 -20.65 -20.85 7.41
N MET A 717 -19.46 -20.75 6.83
CA MET A 717 -18.34 -21.63 7.17
C MET A 717 -17.95 -21.57 8.65
N LEU A 718 -17.86 -20.37 9.22
CA LEU A 718 -17.52 -20.18 10.62
C LEU A 718 -18.59 -20.76 11.55
N VAL A 719 -19.87 -20.50 11.26
CA VAL A 719 -21.00 -20.99 12.06
C VAL A 719 -21.11 -22.52 11.96
N THR A 720 -21.06 -23.07 10.74
CA THR A 720 -21.12 -24.53 10.53
C THR A 720 -19.93 -25.23 11.16
N MET A 721 -18.72 -24.68 11.04
CA MET A 721 -17.54 -25.26 11.69
C MET A 721 -17.67 -25.21 13.21
N LYS A 722 -18.17 -24.10 13.77
CA LYS A 722 -18.41 -23.98 15.21
C LYS A 722 -19.41 -25.00 15.72
N TRP A 723 -20.49 -25.21 14.96
CA TRP A 723 -21.50 -26.22 15.25
C TRP A 723 -20.91 -27.64 15.18
N LEU A 724 -20.21 -27.99 14.10
CA LEU A 724 -19.57 -29.30 13.93
C LEU A 724 -18.50 -29.57 15.00
N MET A 725 -17.72 -28.57 15.40
CA MET A 725 -16.77 -28.72 16.50
C MET A 725 -17.46 -29.06 17.81
N SER A 726 -18.65 -28.52 18.04
CA SER A 726 -19.43 -28.78 19.25
C SER A 726 -20.08 -30.17 19.20
N GLU A 727 -20.65 -30.54 18.05
CA GLU A 727 -21.30 -31.84 17.83
C GLU A 727 -20.29 -33.01 17.88
N MET A 728 -19.14 -32.85 17.23
CA MET A 728 -18.07 -33.86 17.18
C MET A 728 -17.13 -33.82 18.40
N GLN A 729 -17.43 -32.96 19.40
CA GLN A 729 -16.63 -32.77 20.62
C GLN A 729 -15.15 -32.47 20.33
N ILE A 730 -14.89 -31.64 19.33
CA ILE A 730 -13.55 -31.23 18.93
C ILE A 730 -13.08 -30.07 19.82
N SER A 731 -12.02 -30.31 20.58
CA SER A 731 -11.33 -29.26 21.33
C SER A 731 -10.54 -28.34 20.38
N GLY A 732 -11.12 -27.19 20.03
CA GLY A 732 -10.49 -26.21 19.15
C GLY A 732 -11.20 -24.85 19.15
N ARG A 733 -10.59 -23.87 18.48
CA ARG A 733 -11.13 -22.52 18.32
C ARG A 733 -10.75 -21.92 16.97
N PHE A 734 -11.53 -20.93 16.53
CA PHE A 734 -11.13 -20.07 15.42
C PHE A 734 -9.85 -19.30 15.77
N SER A 735 -8.91 -19.23 14.82
CA SER A 735 -7.65 -18.51 14.98
C SER A 735 -7.64 -17.25 14.12
N ILE A 736 -7.69 -17.41 12.79
CA ILE A 736 -7.67 -16.29 11.85
C ILE A 736 -8.28 -16.69 10.52
N SER A 737 -8.80 -15.69 9.81
CA SER A 737 -9.17 -15.79 8.40
C SER A 737 -8.42 -14.71 7.63
N ILE A 738 -7.58 -15.07 6.66
CA ILE A 738 -6.78 -14.15 5.85
C ILE A 738 -7.17 -14.33 4.39
N HIS A 739 -7.77 -13.32 3.77
CA HIS A 739 -8.34 -13.46 2.42
C HIS A 739 -9.37 -14.61 2.39
N ASP A 740 -9.06 -15.68 1.67
CA ASP A 740 -9.91 -16.87 1.50
C ASP A 740 -9.38 -18.06 2.33
N GLU A 741 -8.33 -17.85 3.13
CA GLU A 741 -7.74 -18.83 4.04
C GLU A 741 -8.50 -18.82 5.37
N LEU A 742 -8.85 -20.01 5.87
CA LEU A 742 -9.49 -20.23 7.17
C LEU A 742 -8.62 -21.13 8.01
N ARG A 743 -8.26 -20.69 9.22
CA ARG A 743 -7.36 -21.42 10.12
C ARG A 743 -7.95 -21.52 11.53
N TYR A 744 -7.94 -22.74 12.06
CA TYR A 744 -8.43 -23.09 13.38
C TYR A 744 -7.30 -23.67 14.21
N LEU A 745 -7.24 -23.32 15.49
CA LEU A 745 -6.30 -23.93 16.44
C LEU A 745 -7.01 -25.09 17.13
N VAL A 746 -6.47 -26.30 16.99
CA VAL A 746 -7.12 -27.54 17.43
C VAL A 746 -6.13 -28.39 18.24
N ALA A 747 -6.63 -29.10 19.25
CA ALA A 747 -5.82 -30.09 19.97
C ALA A 747 -5.33 -31.19 19.01
N SER A 748 -4.09 -31.65 19.20
CA SER A 748 -3.41 -32.56 18.26
C SER A 748 -4.14 -33.89 18.09
N GLU A 749 -4.85 -34.35 19.11
CA GLU A 749 -5.68 -35.56 19.11
C GLU A 749 -6.90 -35.46 18.19
N HIS A 750 -7.40 -34.25 17.94
CA HIS A 750 -8.59 -34.01 17.12
C HIS A 750 -8.29 -33.42 15.74
N ARG A 751 -7.02 -33.27 15.36
CA ARG A 751 -6.63 -32.56 14.12
C ARG A 751 -7.26 -33.14 12.85
N TYR A 752 -7.32 -34.46 12.72
CA TYR A 752 -7.96 -35.12 11.57
C TYR A 752 -9.49 -35.02 11.61
N LYS A 753 -10.10 -35.13 12.80
CA LYS A 753 -11.55 -34.91 12.98
C LYS A 753 -11.94 -33.48 12.61
N ALA A 754 -11.12 -32.49 12.98
CA ALA A 754 -11.32 -31.10 12.58
C ALA A 754 -11.11 -30.88 11.08
N ALA A 755 -10.13 -31.56 10.46
CA ALA A 755 -9.98 -31.49 9.01
C ALA A 755 -11.22 -32.03 8.28
N LEU A 756 -11.84 -33.09 8.80
CA LEU A 756 -13.09 -33.63 8.25
C LEU A 756 -14.25 -32.68 8.47
N ALA A 757 -14.38 -32.11 9.68
CA ALA A 757 -15.39 -31.09 9.97
C ALA A 757 -15.26 -29.88 9.04
N LEU A 758 -14.03 -29.48 8.68
CA LEU A 758 -13.79 -28.37 7.75
C LEU A 758 -14.24 -28.72 6.32
N GLN A 759 -13.92 -29.93 5.84
CA GLN A 759 -14.41 -30.44 4.55
C GLN A 759 -15.94 -30.45 4.49
N LEU A 760 -16.60 -30.97 5.54
CA LEU A 760 -18.05 -31.00 5.65
C LEU A 760 -18.65 -29.59 5.75
N SER A 761 -18.00 -28.67 6.47
CA SER A 761 -18.44 -27.29 6.58
C SER A 761 -18.48 -26.61 5.21
N ASN A 762 -17.47 -26.81 4.38
CA ASN A 762 -17.44 -26.29 3.02
C ASN A 762 -18.50 -26.94 2.12
N LEU A 763 -18.69 -28.26 2.21
CA LEU A 763 -19.76 -28.96 1.51
C LEU A 763 -21.13 -28.37 1.84
N LEU A 764 -21.47 -28.25 3.14
CA LEU A 764 -22.74 -27.69 3.60
C LEU A 764 -22.92 -26.24 3.17
N THR A 765 -21.85 -25.44 3.23
CA THR A 765 -21.86 -24.04 2.78
C THR A 765 -22.19 -23.98 1.29
N ARG A 766 -21.52 -24.77 0.46
CA ARG A 766 -21.73 -24.78 -0.99
C ARG A 766 -23.11 -25.32 -1.37
N CYS A 767 -23.61 -26.35 -0.67
CA CYS A 767 -24.98 -26.85 -0.81
C CYS A 767 -26.01 -25.76 -0.49
N LEU A 768 -25.83 -24.99 0.60
CA LEU A 768 -26.75 -23.91 0.95
C LEU A 768 -26.77 -22.82 -0.12
N PHE A 769 -25.60 -22.44 -0.66
CA PHE A 769 -25.48 -21.50 -1.76
C PHE A 769 -26.21 -21.99 -3.02
N ALA A 770 -25.96 -23.24 -3.42
CA ALA A 770 -26.62 -23.86 -4.57
C ALA A 770 -28.15 -23.90 -4.38
N HIS A 771 -28.61 -24.35 -3.21
CA HIS A 771 -30.04 -24.43 -2.90
C HIS A 771 -30.73 -23.07 -2.92
N LYS A 772 -30.12 -22.03 -2.33
CA LYS A 772 -30.68 -20.66 -2.35
C LYS A 772 -30.73 -20.05 -3.75
N MET A 773 -29.88 -20.51 -4.67
CA MET A 773 -29.86 -20.09 -6.07
C MET A 773 -30.78 -20.93 -6.97
N GLY A 774 -31.52 -21.89 -6.40
CA GLY A 774 -32.49 -22.72 -7.10
C GLY A 774 -31.95 -24.06 -7.64
N PHE A 775 -30.75 -24.46 -7.25
CA PHE A 775 -30.17 -25.76 -7.63
C PHE A 775 -30.49 -26.84 -6.58
N ASN A 776 -30.72 -28.07 -7.02
CA ASN A 776 -31.01 -29.21 -6.13
C ASN A 776 -29.82 -30.18 -5.99
N ASP A 777 -28.70 -29.87 -6.62
CA ASP A 777 -27.49 -30.66 -6.69
C ASP A 777 -26.25 -29.78 -6.49
N LEU A 778 -25.10 -30.42 -6.24
CA LEU A 778 -23.80 -29.76 -6.16
C LEU A 778 -22.75 -30.61 -6.90
N PRO A 779 -21.95 -30.01 -7.81
CA PRO A 779 -20.87 -30.74 -8.48
C PRO A 779 -19.79 -31.21 -7.51
N LEU A 780 -19.26 -32.42 -7.74
CA LEU A 780 -18.20 -33.00 -6.92
C LEU A 780 -16.91 -32.16 -6.90
N SER A 781 -16.56 -31.52 -8.02
CA SER A 781 -15.33 -30.72 -8.13
C SER A 781 -15.26 -29.55 -7.15
N VAL A 782 -16.42 -29.06 -6.70
CA VAL A 782 -16.53 -28.01 -5.68
C VAL A 782 -17.06 -28.56 -4.36
N ALA A 783 -17.34 -29.84 -4.20
CA ALA A 783 -17.87 -30.35 -2.93
C ALA A 783 -16.85 -30.21 -1.78
N PHE A 784 -15.58 -30.49 -2.08
CA PHE A 784 -14.49 -30.55 -1.11
C PHE A 784 -13.42 -29.51 -1.41
N PHE A 785 -12.58 -29.22 -0.41
CA PHE A 785 -11.32 -28.52 -0.63
C PHE A 785 -10.36 -29.40 -1.43
N SER A 786 -9.50 -28.76 -2.22
CA SER A 786 -8.35 -29.41 -2.86
C SER A 786 -7.50 -30.15 -1.83
N SER A 787 -7.19 -29.49 -0.71
CA SER A 787 -6.61 -30.11 0.47
C SER A 787 -6.90 -29.30 1.74
N VAL A 788 -6.78 -29.97 2.89
CA VAL A 788 -6.77 -29.34 4.21
C VAL A 788 -5.37 -29.45 4.79
N ASP A 789 -4.81 -28.30 5.18
CA ASP A 789 -3.50 -28.17 5.79
C ASP A 789 -3.58 -28.38 7.30
N ILE A 790 -2.64 -29.16 7.82
CA ILE A 790 -2.42 -29.37 9.25
C ILE A 790 -0.95 -29.08 9.56
N ASP A 791 -0.71 -28.09 10.42
CA ASP A 791 0.65 -27.59 10.67
C ASP A 791 0.82 -27.08 12.11
N LYS A 792 2.06 -26.96 12.57
CA LYS A 792 2.40 -26.31 13.85
C LYS A 792 2.60 -24.80 13.71
N CYS A 793 2.79 -24.30 12.50
CA CYS A 793 2.93 -22.87 12.23
C CYS A 793 1.97 -22.39 11.14
N LEU A 794 1.73 -21.08 11.09
CA LEU A 794 0.90 -20.49 10.04
C LEU A 794 1.76 -20.20 8.81
N ARG A 795 1.63 -21.02 7.77
CA ARG A 795 2.22 -20.77 6.43
C ARG A 795 1.23 -21.08 5.33
N LYS A 796 1.51 -20.56 4.13
CA LYS A 796 0.62 -20.75 2.97
C LYS A 796 0.59 -22.21 2.52
N GLU A 797 1.76 -22.80 2.34
CA GLU A 797 1.90 -24.22 1.96
C GLU A 797 2.77 -24.91 3.02
N VAL A 798 2.34 -26.09 3.46
CA VAL A 798 2.94 -26.82 4.58
C VAL A 798 4.37 -27.32 4.33
N ASN A 799 4.79 -27.35 3.07
CA ASN A 799 6.11 -27.77 2.59
C ASN A 799 7.11 -26.60 2.47
N ILE A 800 6.68 -25.35 2.71
CA ILE A 800 7.57 -24.18 2.62
C ILE A 800 8.30 -23.98 3.95
N ASP A 801 9.63 -24.07 3.92
CA ASP A 801 10.50 -23.92 5.09
C ASP A 801 10.65 -22.45 5.56
N SER A 802 10.05 -21.50 4.83
CA SER A 802 10.07 -20.06 5.13
C SER A 802 11.48 -19.47 5.30
N LYS A 803 12.40 -19.81 4.39
CA LYS A 803 13.75 -19.24 4.33
C LYS A 803 13.71 -17.80 3.84
N THR A 804 14.30 -16.90 4.61
CA THR A 804 14.40 -15.47 4.30
C THR A 804 15.74 -14.93 4.77
N LEU A 805 16.01 -13.64 4.53
CA LEU A 805 17.22 -12.98 5.00
C LEU A 805 17.39 -13.02 6.52
N SER A 806 16.30 -12.85 7.27
CA SER A 806 16.26 -12.95 8.74
C SER A 806 16.27 -14.39 9.25
N ASN A 807 15.83 -15.35 8.42
CA ASN A 807 15.82 -16.77 8.77
C ASN A 807 16.52 -17.61 7.68
N PRO A 808 17.86 -17.56 7.57
CA PRO A 808 18.58 -18.24 6.49
C PRO A 808 18.54 -19.77 6.62
N LEU A 809 18.43 -20.28 7.85
CA LEU A 809 18.38 -21.73 8.13
C LEU A 809 16.97 -22.33 7.93
N GLY A 810 15.95 -21.48 7.77
CA GLY A 810 14.56 -21.93 7.66
C GLY A 810 13.95 -22.38 8.99
N LEU A 811 12.67 -22.71 8.98
CA LEU A 811 11.92 -23.10 10.16
C LEU A 811 12.36 -24.46 10.72
N ASN A 812 12.70 -25.41 9.86
CA ASN A 812 13.05 -26.76 10.28
C ASN A 812 14.36 -26.79 11.08
N ILE A 813 15.43 -26.16 10.56
CA ILE A 813 16.73 -26.12 11.24
C ILE A 813 16.79 -24.97 12.25
N GLY A 814 16.32 -23.77 11.87
CA GLY A 814 16.47 -22.56 12.69
C GLY A 814 15.55 -22.47 13.90
N TYR A 815 14.36 -23.08 13.82
CA TYR A 815 13.33 -23.05 14.86
C TYR A 815 12.87 -24.45 15.33
N GLY A 816 13.34 -25.53 14.71
CA GLY A 816 12.94 -26.89 15.04
C GLY A 816 11.51 -27.24 14.63
N ILE A 817 10.92 -26.53 13.65
CA ILE A 817 9.53 -26.71 13.22
C ILE A 817 9.51 -27.53 11.93
N PRO A 818 9.02 -28.79 11.98
CA PRO A 818 8.97 -29.65 10.81
C PRO A 818 7.94 -29.18 9.77
N PHE A 819 7.98 -29.81 8.60
CA PHE A 819 6.93 -29.65 7.59
C PHE A 819 5.59 -30.18 8.11
N GLY A 820 4.50 -29.50 7.73
CA GLY A 820 3.15 -29.95 8.02
C GLY A 820 2.67 -30.99 7.01
N GLU A 821 1.40 -31.36 7.13
CA GLU A 821 0.72 -32.30 6.24
C GLU A 821 -0.44 -31.59 5.51
N SER A 822 -0.65 -31.91 4.24
CA SER A 822 -1.79 -31.43 3.46
C SER A 822 -2.52 -32.65 2.93
N LEU A 823 -3.80 -32.78 3.27
CA LEU A 823 -4.59 -33.99 3.03
C LEU A 823 -5.82 -33.66 2.19
N ASP A 824 -6.00 -34.38 1.08
CA ASP A 824 -7.28 -34.40 0.37
C ASP A 824 -8.32 -35.23 1.14
N ILE A 825 -9.57 -35.24 0.65
CA ILE A 825 -10.65 -35.97 1.33
C ILE A 825 -10.39 -37.49 1.41
N ILE A 826 -9.77 -38.09 0.39
CA ILE A 826 -9.55 -39.54 0.34
C ILE A 826 -8.44 -39.94 1.32
N ALA A 827 -7.32 -39.23 1.29
CA ALA A 827 -6.21 -39.40 2.21
C ALA A 827 -6.63 -39.15 3.67
N LEU A 828 -7.55 -38.19 3.88
CA LEU A 828 -8.10 -37.91 5.19
C LEU A 828 -8.97 -39.06 5.71
N MET A 829 -9.86 -39.62 4.88
CA MET A 829 -10.69 -40.77 5.27
C MET A 829 -9.82 -41.97 5.69
N ASN A 830 -8.78 -42.26 4.91
CA ASN A 830 -7.83 -43.34 5.24
C ASN A 830 -7.10 -43.14 6.58
N LYS A 831 -6.97 -41.90 7.07
CA LYS A 831 -6.37 -41.61 8.39
C LYS A 831 -7.36 -41.65 9.55
N ILE A 832 -8.66 -41.56 9.28
CA ILE A 832 -9.71 -41.57 10.31
C ILE A 832 -10.24 -42.99 10.54
N ASP A 833 -10.21 -43.84 9.50
CA ASP A 833 -10.61 -45.25 9.58
C ASP A 833 -9.56 -46.17 10.24
N VAL A 834 -8.42 -45.61 10.65
CA VAL A 834 -7.35 -46.24 11.47
C VAL A 834 -7.37 -45.63 12.86
#